data_AF-A0A8T5KQD5-F1
#
_entry.id   AF-A0A8T5KQD5-F1
#
_cell.length_a   1.000
_cell.length_b   1.000
_cell.length_c   1.000
_cell.angle_alpha   90.00
_cell.angle_beta   90.00
_cell.angle_gamma   90.00
#
_symmetry.space_group_name_H-M   'P 1'
#
loop_
_entity.id
_entity.type
_entity.pdbx_description
1 polymer ?
#
loop_
_entity_poly.entity_id
_entity_poly.type
_entity_poly.pdbx_seq_one_letter_code
_entity_poly.pdbx_strand_id
1 'polypeptide(L)'
;QLFAQLGPIVLVLALTMGVYSLWSSLRTRNQSHLVFGIWIFAATYMAWTAARFMFNATPAVAVLGAWGISALWRKANWEGLQKAWKKFGIRTPADRITGARKAVWKTPSFSAILLIIVLLGGQQFTYGLDAAIPSSVESEDELDESIFNLIPDALRWELAGFSILDSSSYSGNWYLGSFGSGFNDQGWNGAYDWLANQDSQDAFSDKPAFVSWWDYGFQALDTGEHPSVSDNFQSGIPASGNMLLARNQDDLISMFIWQLAQGDMSYSSSRGDGYDMTSQFEGVMENHLSAEQLELFETSQSSVDFDNMKDLIDDYSFQVIQTNREVVMAEGHHRTDGIADTSDTYWRLYEDGDRILCDVVVSSSCSEGDWSSFEDANLSFNNEVRSGQESTYDTTHYIFGDYWYTEDLKSEFSSVSTNIHRKNTRLAMAVQLLSDSLGSDGINDLYHDLIGLEIYNVQDYEGLPGEMIERDHEIRYFAIDNRLYPRAGRYTQDYSYNQGQPMGIFGAPTILSGQDISTYMNEVYETTRGGIPQELTREQVDDAMTDDFLDQQAGLDIDPLQVEDVRVDHNSAFFDTMLSRAYVGYGASSLGVSTDSSNPQPSQHFGQSGTPGSYLQQALPMPGAMMNHFVIANWYNEDSNLSFGQTNTLVKILKYYSGAEVSGQVTMSDNGEALPGVRLLIERDAFSGEGSEDLDNDTYWIPIGYTDADEDGKWSFEAPAGKIRVSAFTGTLNFTAARDAVTDGS
;
A
#
# COMPACT_ATOMS: atom_id res chain seq x y z
N GLN A 1 -7.99 -20.17 13.64
CA GLN A 1 -8.98 -19.61 12.69
C GLN A 1 -10.25 -20.47 12.54
N LEU A 2 -10.19 -21.71 12.02
CA LEU A 2 -11.40 -22.56 11.81
C LEU A 2 -12.33 -22.70 13.02
N PHE A 3 -11.76 -22.91 14.21
CA PHE A 3 -12.52 -23.03 15.47
C PHE A 3 -13.24 -21.73 15.86
N ALA A 4 -12.64 -20.57 15.58
CA ALA A 4 -13.20 -19.26 15.89
C ALA A 4 -14.38 -18.95 14.96
N GLN A 5 -14.25 -19.22 13.66
CA GLN A 5 -15.27 -18.85 12.66
C GLN A 5 -16.45 -19.83 12.57
N LEU A 6 -16.23 -21.14 12.79
CA LEU A 6 -17.30 -22.16 12.63
C LEU A 6 -17.92 -22.62 13.96
N GLY A 7 -17.40 -22.13 15.08
CA GLY A 7 -17.76 -22.59 16.42
C GLY A 7 -17.14 -23.97 16.74
N PRO A 8 -16.39 -24.10 17.86
CA PRO A 8 -15.68 -25.31 18.23
C PRO A 8 -16.61 -26.49 18.48
N ILE A 9 -17.77 -26.27 19.09
CA ILE A 9 -18.72 -27.35 19.38
C ILE A 9 -19.31 -27.90 18.07
N VAL A 10 -19.72 -27.01 17.15
CA VAL A 10 -20.33 -27.41 15.87
C VAL A 10 -19.31 -28.10 14.98
N LEU A 11 -18.09 -27.57 14.87
CA LEU A 11 -17.01 -28.16 14.09
C LEU A 11 -16.63 -29.56 14.60
N VAL A 12 -16.48 -29.74 15.91
CA VAL A 12 -16.18 -31.07 16.50
C VAL A 12 -17.32 -32.06 16.24
N LEU A 13 -18.58 -31.63 16.37
CA LEU A 13 -19.72 -32.48 16.04
C LEU A 13 -19.75 -32.84 14.55
N ALA A 14 -19.45 -31.90 13.66
CA ALA A 14 -19.39 -32.16 12.23
C ALA A 14 -18.28 -33.17 11.87
N LEU A 15 -17.07 -32.99 12.43
CA LEU A 15 -15.94 -33.89 12.20
C LEU A 15 -16.19 -35.29 12.75
N THR A 16 -16.75 -35.41 13.97
CA THR A 16 -17.09 -36.72 14.56
C THR A 16 -18.14 -37.46 13.74
N MET A 17 -19.16 -36.75 13.25
CA MET A 17 -20.14 -37.33 12.33
C MET A 17 -19.54 -37.64 10.96
N GLY A 18 -18.55 -36.87 10.49
CA GLY A 18 -17.76 -37.16 9.30
C GLY A 18 -16.98 -38.47 9.40
N VAL A 19 -16.26 -38.68 10.52
CA VAL A 19 -15.56 -39.95 10.81
C VAL A 19 -16.56 -41.11 10.88
N TYR A 20 -17.68 -40.93 11.58
CA TYR A 20 -18.74 -41.93 11.66
C TYR A 20 -19.32 -42.27 10.28
N SER A 21 -19.52 -41.26 9.43
CA SER A 21 -19.96 -41.42 8.04
C SER A 21 -18.98 -42.25 7.20
N LEU A 22 -17.69 -41.96 7.26
CA LEU A 22 -16.67 -42.75 6.57
C LEU A 22 -16.64 -44.20 7.07
N TRP A 23 -16.64 -44.38 8.39
CA TRP A 23 -16.64 -45.71 9.00
C TRP A 23 -17.89 -46.51 8.66
N SER A 24 -19.07 -45.89 8.75
CA SER A 24 -20.34 -46.51 8.35
C SER A 24 -20.33 -46.84 6.87
N SER A 25 -19.81 -45.97 6.01
CA SER A 25 -19.72 -46.21 4.57
C SER A 25 -18.88 -47.44 4.25
N LEU A 26 -17.71 -47.59 4.88
CA LEU A 26 -16.86 -48.78 4.71
C LEU A 26 -17.55 -50.07 5.14
N ARG A 27 -18.41 -50.02 6.16
CA ARG A 27 -19.09 -51.21 6.71
C ARG A 27 -20.40 -51.55 6.01
N THR A 28 -21.21 -50.54 5.67
CA THR A 28 -22.58 -50.73 5.15
C THR A 28 -22.73 -50.34 3.68
N ARG A 29 -21.65 -49.91 3.01
CA ARG A 29 -21.63 -49.43 1.61
C ARG A 29 -22.67 -48.35 1.32
N ASN A 30 -22.93 -47.48 2.29
CA ASN A 30 -23.87 -46.38 2.12
C ASN A 30 -23.20 -45.22 1.36
N GLN A 31 -23.62 -44.99 0.13
CA GLN A 31 -23.07 -43.93 -0.73
C GLN A 31 -23.28 -42.52 -0.15
N SER A 32 -24.41 -42.25 0.51
CA SER A 32 -24.66 -40.93 1.09
C SER A 32 -23.69 -40.60 2.22
N HIS A 33 -23.40 -41.58 3.09
CA HIS A 33 -22.39 -41.41 4.14
C HIS A 33 -20.98 -41.25 3.56
N LEU A 34 -20.67 -41.90 2.45
CA LEU A 34 -19.40 -41.69 1.75
C LEU A 34 -19.23 -40.23 1.31
N VAL A 35 -20.26 -39.67 0.65
CA VAL A 35 -20.23 -38.29 0.14
C VAL A 35 -20.08 -37.30 1.29
N PHE A 36 -20.88 -37.42 2.36
CA PHE A 36 -20.76 -36.53 3.51
C PHE A 36 -19.41 -36.62 4.22
N GLY A 37 -18.85 -37.83 4.33
CA GLY A 37 -17.53 -38.05 4.89
C GLY A 37 -16.43 -37.38 4.05
N ILE A 38 -16.43 -37.57 2.74
CA ILE A 38 -15.43 -36.94 1.85
C ILE A 38 -15.61 -35.41 1.84
N TRP A 39 -16.84 -34.92 1.76
CA TRP A 39 -17.13 -33.49 1.66
C TRP A 39 -16.59 -32.70 2.86
N ILE A 40 -16.82 -33.16 4.09
CA ILE A 40 -16.36 -32.43 5.28
C ILE A 40 -14.84 -32.39 5.40
N PHE A 41 -14.14 -33.49 5.09
CA PHE A 41 -12.69 -33.51 5.18
C PHE A 41 -12.03 -32.71 4.06
N ALA A 42 -12.55 -32.80 2.83
CA ALA A 42 -12.07 -31.98 1.72
C ALA A 42 -12.30 -30.48 1.99
N ALA A 43 -13.49 -30.11 2.45
CA ALA A 43 -13.81 -28.71 2.72
C ALA A 43 -13.04 -28.15 3.91
N THR A 44 -12.88 -28.93 4.99
CA THR A 44 -12.06 -28.52 6.15
C THR A 44 -10.58 -28.39 5.76
N TYR A 45 -10.07 -29.29 4.92
CA TYR A 45 -8.70 -29.19 4.41
C TYR A 45 -8.50 -27.91 3.59
N MET A 46 -9.38 -27.63 2.62
CA MET A 46 -9.30 -26.39 1.83
C MET A 46 -9.36 -25.14 2.72
N ALA A 47 -10.29 -25.11 3.67
CA ALA A 47 -10.43 -24.01 4.61
C ALA A 47 -9.26 -23.87 5.60
N TRP A 48 -8.57 -24.97 5.92
CA TRP A 48 -7.32 -24.95 6.67
C TRP A 48 -6.17 -24.36 5.84
N THR A 49 -6.12 -24.67 4.54
CA THR A 49 -5.05 -24.18 3.66
C THR A 49 -5.19 -22.70 3.29
N ALA A 50 -6.42 -22.19 3.15
CA ALA A 50 -6.63 -20.78 2.85
C ALA A 50 -7.98 -20.30 3.39
N ALA A 51 -7.98 -19.13 4.04
CA ALA A 51 -9.16 -18.53 4.66
C ALA A 51 -10.29 -18.27 3.65
N ARG A 52 -9.97 -17.97 2.39
CA ARG A 52 -10.99 -17.79 1.34
C ARG A 52 -11.89 -19.02 1.18
N PHE A 53 -11.44 -20.23 1.48
CA PHE A 53 -12.27 -21.44 1.33
C PHE A 53 -13.17 -21.74 2.54
N MET A 54 -13.21 -20.86 3.55
CA MET A 54 -14.09 -21.01 4.71
C MET A 54 -15.57 -21.06 4.33
N PHE A 55 -16.00 -20.32 3.29
CA PHE A 55 -17.38 -20.38 2.80
C PHE A 55 -17.74 -21.76 2.23
N ASN A 56 -16.77 -22.53 1.70
CA ASN A 56 -17.00 -23.90 1.22
C ASN A 56 -17.15 -24.91 2.37
N ALA A 57 -16.44 -24.69 3.49
CA ALA A 57 -16.53 -25.55 4.68
C ALA A 57 -17.82 -25.32 5.48
N THR A 58 -18.34 -24.10 5.47
CA THR A 58 -19.50 -23.69 6.29
C THR A 58 -20.74 -24.58 6.08
N PRO A 59 -21.21 -24.86 4.84
CA PRO A 59 -22.36 -25.74 4.62
C PRO A 59 -22.11 -27.19 5.07
N ALA A 60 -20.89 -27.71 4.88
CA ALA A 60 -20.54 -29.07 5.29
C ALA A 60 -20.61 -29.21 6.82
N VAL A 61 -20.05 -28.22 7.54
CA VAL A 61 -20.07 -28.14 9.00
C VAL A 61 -21.48 -27.93 9.52
N ALA A 62 -22.29 -27.09 8.88
CA ALA A 62 -23.68 -26.86 9.28
C ALA A 62 -24.53 -28.14 9.17
N VAL A 63 -24.44 -28.88 8.06
CA VAL A 63 -25.24 -30.09 7.83
C VAL A 63 -24.83 -31.23 8.78
N LEU A 64 -23.53 -31.52 8.87
CA LEU A 64 -23.03 -32.60 9.73
C LEU A 64 -23.08 -32.23 11.21
N GLY A 65 -22.87 -30.95 11.53
CA GLY A 65 -23.08 -30.38 12.87
C GLY A 65 -24.52 -30.53 13.30
N ALA A 66 -25.50 -30.18 12.45
CA ALA A 66 -26.92 -30.38 12.73
C ALA A 66 -27.26 -31.87 12.95
N TRP A 67 -26.66 -32.77 12.16
CA TRP A 67 -26.82 -34.21 12.37
C TRP A 67 -26.24 -34.65 13.72
N GLY A 68 -25.07 -34.14 14.11
CA GLY A 68 -24.45 -34.39 15.41
C GLY A 68 -25.29 -33.87 16.58
N ILE A 69 -25.81 -32.65 16.48
CA ILE A 69 -26.72 -32.05 17.48
C ILE A 69 -28.00 -32.89 17.61
N SER A 70 -28.60 -33.30 16.50
CA SER A 70 -29.80 -34.15 16.49
C SER A 70 -29.52 -35.52 17.12
N ALA A 71 -28.36 -36.12 16.82
CA ALA A 71 -27.92 -37.38 17.42
C ALA A 71 -27.71 -37.25 18.93
N LEU A 72 -27.09 -36.17 19.40
CA LEU A 72 -26.94 -35.86 20.82
C LEU A 72 -28.30 -35.68 21.51
N TRP A 73 -29.21 -34.91 20.91
CA TRP A 73 -30.55 -34.68 21.46
C TRP A 73 -31.34 -35.97 21.61
N ARG A 74 -31.30 -36.86 20.60
CA ARG A 74 -31.92 -38.19 20.69
C ARG A 74 -31.32 -39.02 21.83
N LYS A 75 -30.01 -38.90 22.07
CA LYS A 75 -29.30 -39.60 23.16
C LYS A 75 -29.56 -39.00 24.55
N ALA A 76 -30.03 -37.76 24.63
CA ALA A 76 -30.33 -37.06 25.88
C ALA A 76 -31.51 -37.67 26.67
N ASN A 77 -32.32 -38.55 26.06
CA ASN A 77 -33.42 -39.27 26.70
C ASN A 77 -34.47 -38.34 27.34
N TRP A 78 -34.95 -37.36 26.58
CA TRP A 78 -35.99 -36.42 26.99
C TRP A 78 -37.27 -37.09 27.50
N GLU A 79 -37.70 -38.19 26.87
CA GLU A 79 -38.84 -38.97 27.33
C GLU A 79 -38.65 -39.53 28.74
N GLY A 80 -37.42 -39.93 29.08
CA GLY A 80 -37.04 -40.38 30.41
C GLY A 80 -37.19 -39.27 31.46
N LEU A 81 -36.78 -38.04 31.13
CA LEU A 81 -36.98 -36.87 31.99
C LEU A 81 -38.47 -36.58 32.18
N GLN A 82 -39.26 -36.55 31.10
CA GLN A 82 -40.70 -36.31 31.20
C GLN A 82 -41.41 -37.35 32.08
N LYS A 83 -41.04 -38.63 31.94
CA LYS A 83 -41.56 -39.72 32.78
C LYS A 83 -41.15 -39.53 34.24
N ALA A 84 -39.90 -39.17 34.52
CA ALA A 84 -39.42 -38.89 35.87
C ALA A 84 -40.13 -37.68 36.50
N TRP A 85 -40.28 -36.59 35.74
CA TRP A 85 -40.94 -35.36 36.17
C TRP A 85 -42.42 -35.57 36.50
N LYS A 86 -43.17 -36.29 35.64
CA LYS A 86 -44.56 -36.69 35.92
C LYS A 86 -44.69 -37.56 37.17
N LYS A 87 -43.67 -38.36 37.49
CA LYS A 87 -43.66 -39.29 38.64
C LYS A 87 -43.43 -38.59 39.98
N PHE A 88 -42.78 -37.42 40.01
CA PHE A 88 -42.48 -36.68 41.24
C PHE A 88 -43.57 -35.66 41.65
N GLY A 89 -44.65 -35.53 40.88
CA GLY A 89 -45.87 -34.83 41.27
C GLY A 89 -45.91 -33.33 40.91
N ILE A 90 -47.08 -32.88 40.44
CA ILE A 90 -47.34 -31.53 39.88
C ILE A 90 -48.35 -30.75 40.76
N ARG A 91 -48.58 -31.22 41.99
CA ARG A 91 -49.76 -30.88 42.81
C ARG A 91 -49.75 -29.47 43.41
N THR A 92 -48.59 -28.92 43.76
CA THR A 92 -48.44 -27.54 44.25
C THR A 92 -47.30 -26.81 43.51
N PRO A 93 -47.26 -25.46 43.47
CA PRO A 93 -46.17 -24.72 42.82
C PRO A 93 -44.78 -25.07 43.39
N ALA A 94 -44.68 -25.30 44.70
CA ALA A 94 -43.43 -25.69 45.36
C ALA A 94 -43.01 -27.14 45.02
N ASP A 95 -43.97 -28.08 44.95
CA ASP A 95 -43.70 -29.47 44.55
C ASP A 95 -43.29 -29.57 43.07
N ARG A 96 -43.78 -28.67 42.21
CA ARG A 96 -43.37 -28.59 40.80
C ARG A 96 -41.88 -28.26 40.68
N ILE A 97 -41.39 -27.29 41.45
CA ILE A 97 -39.98 -26.87 41.45
C ILE A 97 -39.10 -27.97 42.05
N THR A 98 -39.52 -28.55 43.19
CA THR A 98 -38.76 -29.59 43.90
C THR A 98 -38.73 -30.92 43.11
N GLY A 99 -39.84 -31.26 42.47
CA GLY A 99 -39.99 -32.43 41.60
C GLY A 99 -39.22 -32.30 40.28
N ALA A 100 -39.17 -31.09 39.70
CA ALA A 100 -38.30 -30.78 38.57
C ALA A 100 -36.82 -30.95 38.93
N ARG A 101 -36.38 -30.39 40.07
CA ARG A 101 -34.99 -30.53 40.55
C ARG A 101 -34.59 -31.99 40.77
N LYS A 102 -35.46 -32.80 41.38
CA LYS A 102 -35.22 -34.25 41.56
C LYS A 102 -35.20 -35.03 40.24
N ALA A 103 -36.02 -34.66 39.27
CA ALA A 103 -36.03 -35.29 37.95
C ALA A 103 -34.72 -35.01 37.19
N VAL A 104 -34.27 -33.76 37.17
CA VAL A 104 -33.01 -33.31 36.54
C VAL A 104 -31.79 -34.02 37.16
N TRP A 105 -31.73 -34.13 38.49
CA TRP A 105 -30.65 -34.85 39.19
C TRP A 105 -30.64 -36.36 38.93
N LYS A 106 -31.79 -36.96 38.62
CA LYS A 106 -31.92 -38.40 38.32
C LYS A 106 -31.64 -38.73 36.85
N THR A 107 -31.52 -37.73 35.98
CA THR A 107 -31.16 -37.87 34.56
C THR A 107 -29.95 -37.01 34.21
N PRO A 108 -28.75 -37.33 34.74
CA PRO A 108 -27.56 -36.49 34.56
C PRO A 108 -27.14 -36.35 33.09
N SER A 109 -27.41 -37.37 32.26
CA SER A 109 -27.15 -37.33 30.81
C SER A 109 -27.95 -36.26 30.08
N PHE A 110 -29.20 -36.03 30.48
CA PHE A 110 -30.03 -34.97 29.90
C PHE A 110 -29.45 -33.59 30.24
N SER A 111 -29.10 -33.38 31.52
CA SER A 111 -28.57 -32.11 32.01
C SER A 111 -27.24 -31.74 31.35
N ALA A 112 -26.34 -32.72 31.17
CA ALA A 112 -25.07 -32.50 30.49
C ALA A 112 -25.25 -32.13 29.00
N ILE A 113 -26.13 -32.83 28.27
CA ILE A 113 -26.40 -32.54 26.86
C ILE A 113 -27.16 -31.22 26.70
N LEU A 114 -28.09 -30.90 27.61
CA LEU A 114 -28.77 -29.61 27.63
C LEU A 114 -27.77 -28.46 27.84
N LEU A 115 -26.80 -28.62 28.73
CA LEU A 115 -25.76 -27.62 28.94
C LEU A 115 -24.91 -27.41 27.68
N ILE A 116 -24.53 -28.48 26.97
CA ILE A 116 -23.83 -28.37 25.67
C ILE A 116 -24.68 -27.61 24.64
N ILE A 117 -25.99 -27.89 24.58
CA ILE A 117 -26.90 -27.19 23.66
C ILE A 117 -27.07 -25.72 24.03
N VAL A 118 -27.13 -25.39 25.32
CA VAL A 118 -27.18 -24.01 25.80
C VAL A 118 -25.90 -23.27 25.46
N LEU A 119 -24.73 -23.89 25.65
CA LEU A 119 -23.44 -23.32 25.26
C LEU A 119 -23.36 -23.09 23.74
N LEU A 120 -23.80 -24.07 22.95
CA LEU A 120 -23.85 -23.97 21.49
C LEU A 120 -24.80 -22.85 21.03
N GLY A 121 -25.98 -22.77 21.63
CA GLY A 121 -26.95 -21.71 21.34
C GLY A 121 -26.45 -20.34 21.75
N GLY A 122 -25.82 -20.22 22.92
CA GLY A 122 -25.20 -18.97 23.39
C GLY A 122 -24.10 -18.50 22.46
N GLN A 123 -23.18 -19.38 22.06
CA GLN A 123 -22.09 -19.06 21.16
C GLN A 123 -22.56 -18.62 19.78
N GLN A 124 -23.50 -19.34 19.17
CA GLN A 124 -23.98 -19.00 17.83
C GLN A 124 -24.86 -17.75 17.85
N PHE A 125 -25.52 -17.47 18.98
CA PHE A 125 -26.24 -16.22 19.18
C PHE A 125 -25.29 -15.03 19.27
N THR A 126 -24.21 -15.12 20.05
CA THR A 126 -23.21 -14.04 20.15
C THR A 126 -22.51 -13.83 18.81
N TYR A 127 -22.11 -14.89 18.11
CA TYR A 127 -21.49 -14.77 16.78
C TYR A 127 -22.44 -14.17 15.73
N GLY A 128 -23.71 -14.56 15.75
CA GLY A 128 -24.70 -13.99 14.85
C GLY A 128 -25.05 -12.55 15.16
N LEU A 129 -24.96 -12.14 16.43
CA LEU A 129 -25.19 -10.76 16.87
C LEU A 129 -24.00 -9.87 16.51
N ASP A 130 -22.77 -10.33 16.79
CA ASP A 130 -21.52 -9.68 16.38
C ASP A 130 -21.44 -9.52 14.86
N ALA A 131 -21.68 -10.58 14.09
CA ALA A 131 -21.66 -10.51 12.62
C ALA A 131 -22.76 -9.62 12.00
N ALA A 132 -23.82 -9.30 12.76
CA ALA A 132 -24.90 -8.43 12.30
C ALA A 132 -24.63 -6.94 12.60
N ILE A 133 -23.63 -6.65 13.44
CA ILE A 133 -23.24 -5.30 13.80
C ILE A 133 -22.00 -4.94 12.97
N PRO A 134 -22.01 -3.84 12.20
CA PRO A 134 -20.85 -3.42 11.44
C PRO A 134 -19.71 -2.99 12.37
N SER A 135 -18.48 -3.45 12.09
CA SER A 135 -17.32 -3.28 12.98
C SER A 135 -16.68 -1.88 12.98
N SER A 136 -17.35 -0.92 12.34
CA SER A 136 -16.82 0.43 12.06
C SER A 136 -17.67 1.52 12.70
N VAL A 137 -18.64 1.15 13.54
CA VAL A 137 -19.59 2.09 14.13
C VAL A 137 -19.37 2.12 15.64
N GLU A 138 -19.19 3.32 16.21
CA GLU A 138 -19.02 3.52 17.67
C GLU A 138 -20.12 2.84 18.51
N SER A 139 -21.31 2.66 17.93
CA SER A 139 -22.41 1.93 18.56
C SER A 139 -22.09 0.47 18.89
N GLU A 140 -21.09 -0.14 18.24
CA GLU A 140 -20.63 -1.48 18.56
C GLU A 140 -20.00 -1.52 19.96
N ASP A 141 -19.08 -0.59 20.25
CA ASP A 141 -18.44 -0.46 21.56
C ASP A 141 -19.48 -0.17 22.65
N GLU A 142 -20.44 0.74 22.38
CA GLU A 142 -21.53 1.04 23.31
C GLU A 142 -22.43 -0.18 23.58
N LEU A 143 -22.70 -0.98 22.55
CA LEU A 143 -23.49 -2.22 22.68
C LEU A 143 -22.72 -3.29 23.44
N ASP A 144 -21.42 -3.43 23.18
CA ASP A 144 -20.53 -4.37 23.87
C ASP A 144 -20.43 -4.03 25.35
N GLU A 145 -20.23 -2.74 25.68
CA GLU A 145 -20.25 -2.24 27.05
C GLU A 145 -21.63 -2.44 27.71
N SER A 146 -22.72 -2.22 26.97
CA SER A 146 -24.08 -2.45 27.48
C SER A 146 -24.33 -3.92 27.79
N ILE A 147 -23.86 -4.84 26.94
CA ILE A 147 -23.93 -6.29 27.17
C ILE A 147 -23.08 -6.66 28.40
N PHE A 148 -21.89 -6.07 28.51
CA PHE A 148 -21.04 -6.24 29.67
C PHE A 148 -21.76 -5.78 30.95
N ASN A 149 -22.39 -4.63 30.96
CA ASN A 149 -23.08 -4.09 32.15
C ASN A 149 -24.42 -4.79 32.45
N LEU A 150 -25.04 -5.46 31.48
CA LEU A 150 -26.28 -6.23 31.68
C LEU A 150 -26.03 -7.52 32.47
N ILE A 151 -24.85 -8.12 32.33
CA ILE A 151 -24.51 -9.38 32.99
C ILE A 151 -24.26 -9.13 34.48
N PRO A 152 -24.95 -9.84 35.40
CA PRO A 152 -24.81 -9.59 36.83
C PRO A 152 -23.37 -9.77 37.33
N ASP A 153 -22.87 -8.79 38.10
CA ASP A 153 -21.52 -8.82 38.72
C ASP A 153 -21.25 -10.08 39.55
N ALA A 154 -22.30 -10.71 40.09
CA ALA A 154 -22.19 -11.96 40.82
C ALA A 154 -21.61 -13.12 39.98
N LEU A 155 -21.69 -13.06 38.65
CA LEU A 155 -21.08 -14.04 37.74
C LEU A 155 -19.61 -13.72 37.44
N ARG A 156 -19.16 -12.48 37.64
CA ARG A 156 -17.77 -12.03 37.53
C ARG A 156 -17.03 -12.01 38.87
N TRP A 157 -17.73 -12.33 39.96
CA TRP A 157 -17.16 -12.30 41.29
C TRP A 157 -16.18 -13.46 41.50
N GLU A 158 -14.91 -13.12 41.68
CA GLU A 158 -13.86 -14.09 41.94
C GLU A 158 -13.89 -14.54 43.41
N LEU A 159 -14.07 -15.85 43.63
CA LEU A 159 -13.97 -16.46 44.95
C LEU A 159 -12.94 -17.60 44.90
N ALA A 160 -11.83 -17.43 45.62
CA ALA A 160 -10.74 -18.40 45.74
C ALA A 160 -10.12 -18.84 44.39
N GLY A 161 -9.92 -17.89 43.47
CA GLY A 161 -9.33 -18.15 42.14
C GLY A 161 -10.32 -18.71 41.12
N PHE A 162 -11.62 -18.73 41.45
CA PHE A 162 -12.67 -19.21 40.56
C PHE A 162 -13.71 -18.12 40.35
N SER A 163 -13.91 -17.73 39.10
CA SER A 163 -15.02 -16.90 38.64
C SER A 163 -15.74 -17.62 37.49
N ILE A 164 -17.05 -17.37 37.33
CA ILE A 164 -17.83 -17.96 36.23
C ILE A 164 -17.54 -17.24 34.91
N LEU A 165 -17.25 -15.94 34.99
CA LEU A 165 -16.86 -15.06 33.88
C LEU A 165 -15.62 -14.25 34.30
N ASP A 166 -14.85 -13.73 33.35
CA ASP A 166 -13.68 -12.93 33.70
C ASP A 166 -14.07 -11.71 34.55
N SER A 167 -13.25 -11.47 35.57
CA SER A 167 -13.45 -10.48 36.65
C SER A 167 -12.75 -9.15 36.38
N SER A 168 -11.98 -9.07 35.29
CA SER A 168 -11.33 -7.84 34.86
C SER A 168 -12.36 -6.77 34.47
N SER A 169 -11.92 -5.50 34.56
CA SER A 169 -12.73 -4.35 34.15
C SER A 169 -12.94 -4.36 32.64
N TYR A 170 -14.04 -3.75 32.18
CA TYR A 170 -14.28 -3.56 30.75
C TYR A 170 -13.09 -2.86 30.08
N SER A 171 -12.69 -3.38 28.92
CA SER A 171 -11.49 -2.96 28.19
C SER A 171 -11.70 -2.88 26.68
N GLY A 172 -12.97 -2.90 26.22
CA GLY A 172 -13.32 -3.04 24.79
C GLY A 172 -13.27 -4.48 24.29
N ASN A 173 -14.07 -4.79 23.25
CA ASN A 173 -14.08 -6.06 22.51
C ASN A 173 -14.27 -7.34 23.35
N TRP A 174 -15.24 -7.33 24.26
CA TRP A 174 -15.51 -8.46 25.16
C TRP A 174 -16.44 -9.52 24.56
N TYR A 175 -17.45 -9.07 23.81
CA TYR A 175 -18.50 -9.91 23.22
C TYR A 175 -18.73 -9.62 21.74
N LEU A 176 -18.45 -8.40 21.27
CA LEU A 176 -18.56 -7.92 19.88
C LEU A 176 -17.18 -7.50 19.33
N GLY A 177 -17.09 -7.15 18.04
CA GLY A 177 -15.88 -6.67 17.37
C GLY A 177 -15.11 -7.72 16.57
N SER A 178 -15.60 -8.96 16.49
CA SER A 178 -14.84 -10.06 15.87
C SER A 178 -15.35 -10.50 14.49
N PHE A 179 -16.63 -10.30 14.18
CA PHE A 179 -17.25 -10.82 12.95
C PHE A 179 -17.98 -9.78 12.10
N GLY A 180 -18.20 -8.57 12.60
CA GLY A 180 -18.80 -7.47 11.86
C GLY A 180 -18.00 -7.07 10.61
N SER A 181 -18.67 -6.84 9.49
CA SER A 181 -18.05 -6.20 8.32
C SER A 181 -18.03 -4.68 8.51
N GLY A 182 -16.88 -4.05 8.32
CA GLY A 182 -16.76 -2.60 8.34
C GLY A 182 -17.37 -1.96 7.10
N PHE A 183 -17.85 -0.73 7.23
CA PHE A 183 -18.09 0.16 6.10
C PHE A 183 -16.80 0.83 5.66
N ASN A 184 -16.83 1.45 4.49
CA ASN A 184 -15.78 2.35 4.07
C ASN A 184 -15.60 3.49 5.06
N ASP A 185 -14.35 3.90 5.26
CA ASP A 185 -14.00 5.05 6.07
C ASP A 185 -14.61 6.33 5.48
N GLN A 186 -14.94 7.28 6.36
CA GLN A 186 -15.43 8.61 6.01
C GLN A 186 -14.53 9.30 4.98
N GLY A 187 -13.20 9.11 5.08
CA GLY A 187 -12.24 9.65 4.13
C GLY A 187 -12.51 9.21 2.69
N TRP A 188 -12.66 7.91 2.44
CA TRP A 188 -12.92 7.39 1.09
C TRP A 188 -14.32 7.72 0.59
N ASN A 189 -15.34 7.67 1.45
CA ASN A 189 -16.70 8.05 1.05
C ASN A 189 -16.74 9.50 0.54
N GLY A 190 -16.15 10.44 1.27
CA GLY A 190 -16.08 11.85 0.83
C GLY A 190 -15.20 12.05 -0.42
N ALA A 191 -14.15 11.24 -0.59
CA ALA A 191 -13.30 11.29 -1.77
C ALA A 191 -14.00 10.79 -3.04
N TYR A 192 -14.77 9.70 -2.94
CA TYR A 192 -15.57 9.19 -4.05
C TYR A 192 -16.74 10.12 -4.38
N ASP A 193 -17.42 10.67 -3.38
CA ASP A 193 -18.45 11.69 -3.61
C ASP A 193 -17.87 12.91 -4.35
N TRP A 194 -16.67 13.36 -3.98
CA TRP A 194 -15.98 14.43 -4.71
C TRP A 194 -15.64 14.02 -6.14
N LEU A 195 -15.09 12.80 -6.33
CA LEU A 195 -14.68 12.29 -7.63
C LEU A 195 -15.87 12.14 -8.58
N ALA A 196 -17.02 11.65 -8.11
CA ALA A 196 -18.23 11.49 -8.91
C ALA A 196 -18.78 12.82 -9.46
N ASN A 197 -18.53 13.93 -8.75
CA ASN A 197 -18.91 15.26 -9.19
C ASN A 197 -17.90 15.88 -10.18
N GLN A 198 -16.76 15.24 -10.44
CA GLN A 198 -15.82 15.66 -11.47
C GLN A 198 -16.27 15.14 -12.84
N ASP A 199 -15.90 15.88 -13.90
CA ASP A 199 -16.14 15.50 -15.29
C ASP A 199 -17.61 15.12 -15.57
N SER A 200 -18.54 15.78 -14.85
CA SER A 200 -19.96 15.44 -14.87
C SER A 200 -20.66 15.79 -16.20
N GLN A 201 -19.96 16.43 -17.13
CA GLN A 201 -20.46 16.78 -18.45
C GLN A 201 -20.18 15.68 -19.48
N ASP A 202 -19.27 14.75 -19.15
CA ASP A 202 -18.83 13.69 -20.03
C ASP A 202 -19.58 12.39 -19.70
N ALA A 203 -19.78 11.55 -20.72
CA ALA A 203 -20.34 10.22 -20.52
C ALA A 203 -19.33 9.37 -19.74
N PHE A 204 -19.81 8.38 -18.96
CA PHE A 204 -18.90 7.55 -18.13
C PHE A 204 -17.72 6.96 -18.93
N SER A 205 -17.96 6.51 -20.16
CA SER A 205 -16.91 5.95 -21.01
C SER A 205 -15.83 6.95 -21.45
N ASP A 206 -16.12 8.24 -21.43
CA ASP A 206 -15.22 9.33 -21.83
C ASP A 206 -14.54 9.99 -20.62
N LYS A 207 -14.91 9.61 -19.39
CA LYS A 207 -14.28 10.14 -18.18
C LYS A 207 -12.83 9.63 -18.05
N PRO A 208 -11.90 10.46 -17.54
CA PRO A 208 -10.51 10.09 -17.37
C PRO A 208 -10.33 9.03 -16.26
N ALA A 209 -9.24 8.27 -16.34
CA ALA A 209 -8.94 7.26 -15.35
C ALA A 209 -8.32 7.82 -14.07
N PHE A 210 -8.56 7.07 -12.99
CA PHE A 210 -8.09 7.30 -11.64
C PHE A 210 -7.02 6.26 -11.24
N VAL A 211 -5.98 6.72 -10.54
CA VAL A 211 -4.89 5.89 -10.01
C VAL A 211 -4.92 5.87 -8.49
N SER A 212 -5.03 4.68 -7.93
CA SER A 212 -4.71 4.38 -6.54
C SER A 212 -4.35 2.90 -6.42
N TRP A 213 -4.18 2.39 -5.20
CA TRP A 213 -3.95 0.97 -4.98
C TRP A 213 -5.17 0.14 -5.42
N TRP A 214 -4.92 -1.08 -5.89
CA TRP A 214 -5.93 -1.94 -6.53
C TRP A 214 -7.13 -2.29 -5.62
N ASP A 215 -6.95 -2.25 -4.30
CA ASP A 215 -8.02 -2.43 -3.30
C ASP A 215 -9.18 -1.44 -3.51
N TYR A 216 -8.91 -0.26 -4.09
CA TYR A 216 -9.84 0.86 -4.21
C TYR A 216 -10.56 0.93 -5.56
N GLY A 217 -10.21 0.08 -6.53
CA GLY A 217 -10.62 0.22 -7.93
C GLY A 217 -12.12 0.06 -8.19
N PHE A 218 -12.78 -0.94 -7.58
CA PHE A 218 -14.23 -1.12 -7.78
C PHE A 218 -15.06 0.00 -7.19
N GLN A 219 -14.62 0.57 -6.08
CA GLN A 219 -15.33 1.66 -5.43
C GLN A 219 -15.12 2.98 -6.16
N ALA A 220 -13.92 3.21 -6.71
CA ALA A 220 -13.68 4.31 -7.64
C ALA A 220 -14.61 4.23 -8.87
N LEU A 221 -14.82 3.01 -9.39
CA LEU A 221 -15.72 2.76 -10.52
C LEU A 221 -17.20 2.94 -10.16
N ASP A 222 -17.67 2.33 -9.07
CA ASP A 222 -19.09 2.27 -8.70
C ASP A 222 -19.58 3.54 -8.00
N THR A 223 -18.80 4.08 -7.07
CA THR A 223 -19.17 5.25 -6.26
C THR A 223 -18.50 6.53 -6.75
N GLY A 224 -17.23 6.44 -7.19
CA GLY A 224 -16.49 7.59 -7.74
C GLY A 224 -16.83 7.92 -9.20
N GLU A 225 -17.64 7.08 -9.86
CA GLU A 225 -18.05 7.22 -11.26
C GLU A 225 -16.90 7.49 -12.25
N HIS A 226 -15.70 6.94 -12.01
CA HIS A 226 -14.54 7.06 -12.90
C HIS A 226 -13.87 5.70 -13.15
N PRO A 227 -13.31 5.45 -14.34
CA PRO A 227 -12.51 4.25 -14.58
C PRO A 227 -11.25 4.24 -13.71
N SER A 228 -10.75 3.05 -13.36
CA SER A 228 -9.54 2.88 -12.54
C SER A 228 -8.45 2.14 -13.32
N VAL A 229 -7.19 2.52 -13.11
CA VAL A 229 -6.03 1.86 -13.73
C VAL A 229 -5.80 0.45 -13.16
N SER A 230 -6.18 0.23 -11.90
CA SER A 230 -6.10 -1.07 -11.22
C SER A 230 -7.39 -1.40 -10.49
N ASP A 231 -7.64 -2.70 -10.27
CA ASP A 231 -8.91 -3.16 -9.70
C ASP A 231 -8.80 -4.38 -8.77
N ASN A 232 -9.92 -4.68 -8.09
CA ASN A 232 -10.05 -5.77 -7.13
C ASN A 232 -9.94 -7.17 -7.75
N PHE A 233 -9.88 -7.30 -9.08
CA PHE A 233 -9.50 -8.56 -9.75
C PHE A 233 -7.98 -8.76 -9.85
N GLN A 234 -7.19 -7.88 -9.23
CA GLN A 234 -5.72 -7.89 -9.27
C GLN A 234 -5.17 -7.54 -10.65
N SER A 235 -5.96 -6.81 -11.44
CA SER A 235 -5.52 -6.23 -12.72
C SER A 235 -4.81 -4.90 -12.45
N GLY A 236 -3.76 -4.59 -13.23
CA GLY A 236 -3.08 -3.29 -13.14
C GLY A 236 -2.21 -3.08 -11.90
N ILE A 237 -1.90 -4.12 -11.12
CA ILE A 237 -1.03 -4.03 -9.93
C ILE A 237 0.36 -3.50 -10.27
N PRO A 238 1.10 -4.06 -11.27
CA PRO A 238 2.39 -3.50 -11.70
C PRO A 238 2.34 -2.02 -12.05
N ALA A 239 1.26 -1.58 -12.72
CA ALA A 239 1.09 -0.19 -13.15
C ALA A 239 0.90 0.73 -11.94
N SER A 240 -0.18 0.54 -11.19
CA SER A 240 -0.50 1.36 -10.02
C SER A 240 0.57 1.29 -8.93
N GLY A 241 1.19 0.13 -8.70
CA GLY A 241 2.28 -0.03 -7.73
C GLY A 241 3.50 0.83 -8.09
N ASN A 242 3.98 0.78 -9.34
CA ASN A 242 5.09 1.63 -9.78
C ASN A 242 4.70 3.11 -9.80
N MET A 243 3.47 3.47 -10.22
CA MET A 243 2.98 4.86 -10.22
C MET A 243 2.98 5.47 -8.81
N LEU A 244 2.63 4.69 -7.78
CA LEU A 244 2.71 5.12 -6.39
C LEU A 244 4.15 5.41 -5.94
N LEU A 245 5.10 4.65 -6.47
CA LEU A 245 6.52 4.72 -6.13
C LEU A 245 7.34 5.60 -7.08
N ALA A 246 6.71 6.23 -8.07
CA ALA A 246 7.36 7.12 -9.01
C ALA A 246 8.12 8.22 -8.26
N ARG A 247 9.38 8.48 -8.60
CA ARG A 247 10.28 9.38 -7.82
C ARG A 247 10.06 10.87 -8.08
N ASN A 248 9.31 11.19 -9.14
CA ASN A 248 8.99 12.56 -9.53
C ASN A 248 7.78 12.53 -10.50
N GLN A 249 7.35 13.71 -10.94
CA GLN A 249 6.20 13.86 -11.85
C GLN A 249 6.50 13.29 -13.25
N ASP A 250 7.72 13.49 -13.76
CA ASP A 250 8.14 13.05 -15.09
C ASP A 250 8.14 11.51 -15.20
N ASP A 251 8.65 10.83 -14.17
CA ASP A 251 8.60 9.37 -14.04
C ASP A 251 7.13 8.89 -14.00
N LEU A 252 6.26 9.58 -13.25
CA LEU A 252 4.83 9.23 -13.16
C LEU A 252 4.13 9.39 -14.51
N ILE A 253 4.37 10.49 -15.23
CA ILE A 253 3.79 10.75 -16.55
C ILE A 253 4.34 9.75 -17.56
N SER A 254 5.62 9.40 -17.49
CA SER A 254 6.22 8.31 -18.29
C SER A 254 5.53 6.97 -18.05
N MET A 255 5.14 6.68 -16.80
CA MET A 255 4.32 5.49 -16.49
C MET A 255 2.89 5.61 -17.01
N PHE A 256 2.31 6.82 -17.08
CA PHE A 256 1.02 7.04 -17.74
C PHE A 256 1.13 6.77 -19.24
N ILE A 257 2.15 7.31 -19.92
CA ILE A 257 2.45 7.04 -21.34
C ILE A 257 2.58 5.53 -21.58
N TRP A 258 3.34 4.83 -20.75
CA TRP A 258 3.46 3.37 -20.82
C TRP A 258 2.10 2.67 -20.67
N GLN A 259 1.28 3.08 -19.71
CA GLN A 259 -0.04 2.49 -19.48
C GLN A 259 -0.99 2.74 -20.67
N LEU A 260 -0.95 3.93 -21.28
CA LEU A 260 -1.69 4.25 -22.50
C LEU A 260 -1.23 3.37 -23.67
N ALA A 261 0.08 3.20 -23.86
CA ALA A 261 0.63 2.31 -24.88
C ALA A 261 0.16 0.85 -24.69
N GLN A 262 0.14 0.34 -23.45
CA GLN A 262 -0.40 -0.99 -23.16
C GLN A 262 -1.90 -1.10 -23.49
N GLY A 263 -2.67 -0.03 -23.22
CA GLY A 263 -4.08 0.08 -23.59
C GLY A 263 -4.30 0.08 -25.11
N ASP A 264 -3.48 0.83 -25.84
CA ASP A 264 -3.50 0.94 -27.30
C ASP A 264 -3.19 -0.39 -27.99
N MET A 265 -2.11 -1.07 -27.57
CA MET A 265 -1.74 -2.39 -28.10
C MET A 265 -2.82 -3.45 -27.77
N SER A 266 -3.43 -3.37 -26.58
CA SER A 266 -4.55 -4.25 -26.21
C SER A 266 -5.78 -3.99 -27.08
N TYR A 267 -6.06 -2.72 -27.40
CA TYR A 267 -7.13 -2.34 -28.30
C TYR A 267 -6.90 -2.89 -29.71
N SER A 268 -5.71 -2.67 -30.28
CA SER A 268 -5.28 -3.24 -31.57
C SER A 268 -5.45 -4.77 -31.62
N SER A 269 -5.01 -5.46 -30.56
CA SER A 269 -5.12 -6.91 -30.44
C SER A 269 -6.56 -7.41 -30.42
N SER A 270 -7.44 -6.72 -29.73
CA SER A 270 -8.87 -7.08 -29.65
C SER A 270 -9.58 -7.02 -31.01
N ARG A 271 -9.07 -6.22 -31.95
CA ARG A 271 -9.61 -6.05 -33.32
C ARG A 271 -8.98 -6.99 -34.34
N GLY A 272 -7.96 -7.76 -33.93
CA GLY A 272 -7.25 -8.72 -34.78
C GLY A 272 -6.11 -8.11 -35.58
N ASP A 273 -5.65 -6.92 -35.21
CA ASP A 273 -4.60 -6.19 -35.91
C ASP A 273 -3.18 -6.56 -35.43
N GLY A 274 -3.05 -7.32 -34.33
CA GLY A 274 -1.77 -7.71 -33.74
C GLY A 274 -1.62 -7.17 -32.32
N TYR A 275 -0.51 -7.46 -31.64
CA TYR A 275 -0.18 -6.80 -30.37
C TYR A 275 0.84 -5.68 -30.65
N ASP A 276 0.42 -4.78 -31.53
CA ASP A 276 1.22 -3.68 -32.09
C ASP A 276 0.47 -2.36 -31.84
N MET A 277 1.20 -1.24 -31.80
CA MET A 277 0.59 0.07 -31.62
C MET A 277 -0.26 0.45 -32.83
N THR A 278 -1.29 1.26 -32.60
CA THR A 278 -2.08 1.84 -33.68
C THR A 278 -1.24 2.89 -34.41
N SER A 279 -1.45 3.03 -35.73
CA SER A 279 -0.66 3.95 -36.55
C SER A 279 -0.76 5.42 -36.12
N GLN A 280 -1.84 5.80 -35.42
CA GLN A 280 -2.00 7.16 -34.91
C GLN A 280 -1.21 7.36 -33.61
N PHE A 281 -1.21 6.37 -32.72
CA PHE A 281 -0.38 6.36 -31.52
C PHE A 281 1.12 6.38 -31.87
N GLU A 282 1.53 5.49 -32.78
CA GLU A 282 2.91 5.43 -33.29
C GLU A 282 3.32 6.76 -33.93
N GLY A 283 2.45 7.39 -34.73
CA GLY A 283 2.72 8.69 -35.34
C GLY A 283 2.86 9.84 -34.35
N VAL A 284 2.27 9.77 -33.15
CA VAL A 284 2.55 10.72 -32.06
C VAL A 284 3.92 10.44 -31.47
N MET A 285 4.25 9.18 -31.18
CA MET A 285 5.55 8.78 -30.64
C MET A 285 6.70 9.19 -31.58
N GLU A 286 6.54 9.04 -32.90
CA GLU A 286 7.52 9.45 -33.93
C GLU A 286 7.84 10.96 -33.93
N ASN A 287 6.92 11.81 -33.44
CA ASN A 287 7.17 13.26 -33.39
C ASN A 287 8.10 13.64 -32.22
N HIS A 288 8.17 12.79 -31.20
CA HIS A 288 8.90 13.04 -29.95
C HIS A 288 10.17 12.20 -29.85
N LEU A 289 10.16 10.97 -30.36
CA LEU A 289 11.28 10.04 -30.30
C LEU A 289 11.99 9.90 -31.66
N SER A 290 13.29 9.68 -31.62
CA SER A 290 14.05 9.22 -32.77
C SER A 290 13.65 7.80 -33.19
N ALA A 291 13.94 7.44 -34.44
CA ALA A 291 13.60 6.11 -34.97
C ALA A 291 14.20 4.95 -34.13
N GLU A 292 15.41 5.13 -33.60
CA GLU A 292 16.08 4.12 -32.77
C GLU A 292 15.43 3.99 -31.38
N GLN A 293 15.05 5.13 -30.77
CA GLN A 293 14.31 5.14 -29.50
C GLN A 293 12.92 4.52 -29.65
N LEU A 294 12.21 4.82 -30.74
CA LEU A 294 10.90 4.23 -31.01
C LEU A 294 11.00 2.71 -31.21
N GLU A 295 11.99 2.24 -31.99
CA GLU A 295 12.22 0.80 -32.19
C GLU A 295 12.51 0.08 -30.87
N LEU A 296 13.29 0.69 -29.98
CA LEU A 296 13.54 0.16 -28.63
C LEU A 296 12.26 0.12 -27.79
N PHE A 297 11.46 1.20 -27.82
CA PHE A 297 10.19 1.26 -27.11
C PHE A 297 9.27 0.13 -27.59
N GLU A 298 9.02 0.02 -28.89
CA GLU A 298 8.18 -1.03 -29.47
C GLU A 298 8.68 -2.44 -29.17
N THR A 299 9.99 -2.67 -29.34
CA THR A 299 10.61 -3.98 -29.10
C THR A 299 10.48 -4.39 -27.65
N SER A 300 10.80 -3.49 -26.71
CA SER A 300 10.67 -3.77 -25.27
C SER A 300 9.22 -4.08 -24.87
N GLN A 301 8.24 -3.40 -25.48
CA GLN A 301 6.82 -3.56 -25.12
C GLN A 301 6.16 -4.79 -25.75
N SER A 302 6.52 -5.16 -26.97
CA SER A 302 5.81 -6.19 -27.76
C SER A 302 6.55 -7.53 -27.81
N SER A 303 7.87 -7.57 -27.58
CA SER A 303 8.68 -8.76 -27.80
C SER A 303 8.16 -9.97 -27.03
N VAL A 304 8.02 -11.08 -27.76
CA VAL A 304 7.67 -12.41 -27.26
C VAL A 304 8.89 -13.31 -27.10
N ASP A 305 10.07 -12.85 -27.52
CA ASP A 305 11.33 -13.55 -27.31
C ASP A 305 11.88 -13.18 -25.92
N PHE A 306 11.70 -14.10 -24.98
CA PHE A 306 12.09 -13.89 -23.59
C PHE A 306 13.60 -13.93 -23.36
N ASP A 307 14.37 -14.54 -24.26
CA ASP A 307 15.82 -14.52 -24.15
C ASP A 307 16.35 -13.16 -24.63
N ASN A 308 15.82 -12.65 -25.75
CA ASN A 308 16.10 -11.27 -26.20
C ASN A 308 15.73 -10.23 -25.12
N MET A 309 14.57 -10.37 -24.46
CA MET A 309 14.21 -9.46 -23.36
C MET A 309 15.18 -9.53 -22.17
N LYS A 310 15.78 -10.70 -21.89
CA LYS A 310 16.78 -10.82 -20.84
C LYS A 310 18.10 -10.16 -21.22
N ASP A 311 18.48 -10.26 -22.50
CA ASP A 311 19.63 -9.55 -23.04
C ASP A 311 19.41 -8.02 -22.96
N LEU A 312 18.21 -7.53 -23.31
CA LEU A 312 17.83 -6.13 -23.14
C LEU A 312 17.86 -5.67 -21.67
N ILE A 313 17.50 -6.53 -20.72
CA ILE A 313 17.65 -6.19 -19.29
C ILE A 313 19.13 -5.96 -18.96
N ASP A 314 20.03 -6.81 -19.44
CA ASP A 314 21.48 -6.66 -19.19
C ASP A 314 22.05 -5.41 -19.86
N ASP A 315 21.61 -5.10 -21.08
CA ASP A 315 22.09 -3.95 -21.83
C ASP A 315 21.64 -2.61 -21.21
N TYR A 316 20.43 -2.54 -20.64
CA TYR A 316 19.82 -1.28 -20.19
C TYR A 316 19.82 -1.05 -18.66
N SER A 317 20.10 -2.08 -17.87
CA SER A 317 20.18 -1.96 -16.41
C SER A 317 21.62 -2.02 -15.88
N PHE A 318 21.80 -1.62 -14.62
CA PHE A 318 22.99 -1.95 -13.85
C PHE A 318 22.70 -3.17 -12.97
N GLN A 319 23.37 -4.29 -13.25
CA GLN A 319 23.25 -5.54 -12.50
C GLN A 319 24.14 -5.49 -11.25
N VAL A 320 23.56 -5.75 -10.07
CA VAL A 320 24.35 -5.88 -8.83
C VAL A 320 25.20 -7.15 -8.88
N ILE A 321 26.50 -7.00 -8.59
CA ILE A 321 27.49 -8.09 -8.63
C ILE A 321 28.20 -8.31 -7.30
N GLN A 322 28.18 -7.33 -6.40
CA GLN A 322 28.83 -7.42 -5.10
C GLN A 322 28.13 -6.53 -4.08
N THR A 323 27.81 -7.07 -2.90
CA THR A 323 27.15 -6.34 -1.81
C THR A 323 27.89 -6.57 -0.49
N ASN A 324 28.01 -5.54 0.34
CA ASN A 324 28.50 -5.65 1.70
C ASN A 324 27.78 -4.61 2.56
N ARG A 325 26.79 -5.05 3.32
CA ARG A 325 25.90 -4.17 4.08
C ARG A 325 25.29 -3.11 3.15
N GLU A 326 25.56 -1.83 3.41
CA GLU A 326 25.04 -0.68 2.68
C GLU A 326 25.84 -0.36 1.40
N VAL A 327 27.03 -0.97 1.21
CA VAL A 327 27.87 -0.72 0.03
C VAL A 327 27.60 -1.76 -1.05
N VAL A 328 27.23 -1.29 -2.24
CA VAL A 328 26.86 -2.12 -3.39
C VAL A 328 27.69 -1.74 -4.61
N MET A 329 28.14 -2.75 -5.36
CA MET A 329 28.73 -2.58 -6.69
C MET A 329 27.84 -3.23 -7.75
N ALA A 330 27.56 -2.48 -8.80
CA ALA A 330 26.81 -2.93 -9.96
C ALA A 330 27.60 -2.71 -11.25
N GLU A 331 27.35 -3.53 -12.27
CA GLU A 331 27.93 -3.39 -13.61
C GLU A 331 26.85 -3.18 -14.67
N GLY A 332 27.16 -2.39 -15.70
CA GLY A 332 26.22 -2.08 -16.77
C GLY A 332 26.81 -1.16 -17.84
N HIS A 333 25.94 -0.56 -18.64
CA HIS A 333 26.32 0.29 -19.76
C HIS A 333 25.84 1.73 -19.57
N HIS A 334 26.62 2.68 -20.10
CA HIS A 334 26.16 4.07 -20.23
C HIS A 334 25.17 4.18 -21.37
N ARG A 335 24.29 5.19 -21.28
CA ARG A 335 23.25 5.44 -22.27
C ARG A 335 23.38 6.87 -22.78
N THR A 336 23.19 7.05 -24.07
CA THR A 336 23.09 8.37 -24.71
C THR A 336 21.69 8.51 -25.27
N ASP A 337 20.95 9.52 -24.84
CA ASP A 337 19.56 9.76 -25.22
C ASP A 337 18.70 8.47 -25.12
N GLY A 338 18.84 7.75 -24.00
CA GLY A 338 18.11 6.51 -23.72
C GLY A 338 18.59 5.25 -24.44
N ILE A 339 19.57 5.31 -25.34
CA ILE A 339 20.13 4.14 -26.04
C ILE A 339 21.44 3.68 -25.39
N ALA A 340 21.56 2.39 -25.09
CA ALA A 340 22.73 1.81 -24.43
C ALA A 340 23.94 1.64 -25.36
N ASP A 341 25.12 2.06 -24.89
CA ASP A 341 26.40 1.76 -25.54
C ASP A 341 26.99 0.47 -24.95
N THR A 342 26.78 -0.63 -25.66
CA THR A 342 27.24 -1.98 -25.27
C THR A 342 28.71 -2.24 -25.60
N SER A 343 29.47 -1.23 -26.05
CA SER A 343 30.88 -1.40 -26.42
C SER A 343 31.82 -1.58 -25.22
N ASP A 344 31.51 -0.91 -24.11
CA ASP A 344 32.29 -0.91 -22.87
C ASP A 344 31.37 -1.16 -21.66
N THR A 345 31.87 -1.90 -20.66
CA THR A 345 31.18 -2.14 -19.39
C THR A 345 31.73 -1.19 -18.32
N TYR A 346 30.83 -0.65 -17.51
CA TYR A 346 31.14 0.27 -16.42
C TYR A 346 30.67 -0.29 -15.09
N TRP A 347 31.42 0.01 -14.02
CA TRP A 347 31.08 -0.36 -12.65
C TRP A 347 30.66 0.87 -11.87
N ARG A 348 29.53 0.77 -11.19
CA ARG A 348 28.95 1.81 -10.36
C ARG A 348 28.90 1.36 -8.91
N LEU A 349 29.30 2.25 -8.01
CA LEU A 349 29.26 2.03 -6.57
C LEU A 349 28.12 2.82 -5.93
N TYR A 350 27.52 2.23 -4.91
CA TYR A 350 26.48 2.84 -4.10
C TYR A 350 26.80 2.64 -2.61
N GLU A 351 26.44 3.62 -1.79
CA GLU A 351 26.45 3.56 -0.33
C GLU A 351 25.12 4.13 0.17
N ASP A 352 24.42 3.39 1.04
CA ASP A 352 23.07 3.74 1.50
C ASP A 352 22.05 3.98 0.36
N GLY A 353 22.26 3.32 -0.78
CA GLY A 353 21.47 3.50 -2.00
C GLY A 353 21.85 4.73 -2.85
N ASP A 354 22.69 5.63 -2.32
CA ASP A 354 23.18 6.80 -3.03
C ASP A 354 24.42 6.46 -3.87
N ARG A 355 24.49 6.99 -5.09
CA ARG A 355 25.60 6.73 -6.02
C ARG A 355 26.89 7.41 -5.55
N ILE A 356 27.96 6.63 -5.41
CA ILE A 356 29.32 7.14 -5.20
C ILE A 356 29.93 7.49 -6.56
N LEU A 357 30.30 8.75 -6.74
CA LEU A 357 30.95 9.21 -7.97
C LEU A 357 32.45 8.90 -7.97
N CYS A 358 32.94 8.37 -9.09
CA CYS A 358 34.36 8.12 -9.32
C CYS A 358 35.17 9.43 -9.31
N ASP A 359 36.13 9.53 -8.39
CA ASP A 359 37.04 10.68 -8.30
C ASP A 359 38.22 10.54 -9.29
N VAL A 360 38.25 11.42 -10.30
CA VAL A 360 39.30 11.51 -11.34
C VAL A 360 40.70 11.78 -10.79
N VAL A 361 40.82 12.26 -9.55
CA VAL A 361 42.10 12.46 -8.86
C VAL A 361 42.62 11.16 -8.27
N VAL A 362 41.71 10.26 -7.86
CA VAL A 362 42.01 9.00 -7.17
C VAL A 362 42.08 7.83 -8.14
N SER A 363 41.27 7.84 -9.21
CA SER A 363 41.21 6.78 -10.22
C SER A 363 41.39 7.33 -11.63
N SER A 364 42.18 6.62 -12.45
CA SER A 364 42.37 6.94 -13.87
C SER A 364 41.31 6.33 -14.79
N SER A 365 40.41 5.50 -14.26
CA SER A 365 39.35 4.82 -15.03
C SER A 365 37.98 5.50 -14.96
N CYS A 366 37.89 6.69 -14.36
CA CYS A 366 36.60 7.39 -14.26
C CYS A 366 36.04 7.81 -15.63
N SER A 367 34.80 7.43 -15.91
CA SER A 367 34.01 7.85 -17.07
C SER A 367 32.59 8.16 -16.60
N GLU A 368 32.09 9.36 -16.87
CA GLU A 368 30.73 9.80 -16.48
C GLU A 368 30.33 9.53 -15.01
N GLY A 369 31.33 9.54 -14.11
CA GLY A 369 31.15 9.26 -12.69
C GLY A 369 31.20 7.79 -12.29
N ASP A 370 31.38 6.86 -13.23
CA ASP A 370 31.56 5.42 -12.99
C ASP A 370 32.99 4.97 -13.34
N TRP A 371 33.34 3.73 -12.99
CA TRP A 371 34.66 3.15 -13.28
C TRP A 371 34.61 2.34 -14.57
N SER A 372 35.59 2.53 -15.47
CA SER A 372 35.80 1.71 -16.68
C SER A 372 36.76 0.52 -16.46
N SER A 373 37.18 0.28 -15.22
CA SER A 373 38.03 -0.85 -14.83
C SER A 373 37.52 -1.50 -13.54
N PHE A 374 37.19 -2.79 -13.61
CA PHE A 374 36.78 -3.57 -12.44
C PHE A 374 37.82 -3.56 -11.32
N GLU A 375 39.11 -3.57 -11.65
CA GLU A 375 40.18 -3.60 -10.64
C GLU A 375 40.17 -2.31 -9.79
N ASP A 376 39.95 -1.15 -10.43
CA ASP A 376 39.88 0.14 -9.74
C ASP A 376 38.57 0.29 -8.97
N ALA A 377 37.46 -0.19 -9.53
CA ALA A 377 36.15 -0.21 -8.86
C ALA A 377 36.19 -1.07 -7.59
N ASN A 378 36.72 -2.30 -7.70
CA ASN A 378 36.84 -3.22 -6.58
C ASN A 378 37.84 -2.71 -5.53
N LEU A 379 38.90 -1.99 -5.92
CA LEU A 379 39.77 -1.32 -4.96
C LEU A 379 39.00 -0.25 -4.16
N SER A 380 38.18 0.54 -4.85
CA SER A 380 37.34 1.58 -4.22
C SER A 380 36.32 0.95 -3.29
N PHE A 381 35.60 -0.08 -3.74
CA PHE A 381 34.68 -0.87 -2.91
C PHE A 381 35.35 -1.42 -1.64
N ASN A 382 36.55 -2.00 -1.77
CA ASN A 382 37.27 -2.55 -0.62
C ASN A 382 37.77 -1.49 0.38
N ASN A 383 37.87 -0.23 -0.04
CA ASN A 383 38.21 0.88 0.86
C ASN A 383 36.99 1.35 1.67
N GLU A 384 35.79 1.25 1.12
CA GLU A 384 34.54 1.64 1.80
C GLU A 384 34.05 0.56 2.78
N VAL A 385 34.37 -0.71 2.54
CA VAL A 385 33.91 -1.81 3.41
C VAL A 385 34.88 -2.10 4.57
N ARG A 386 34.32 -2.39 5.74
CA ARG A 386 35.09 -2.71 6.95
C ARG A 386 35.83 -4.05 6.88
N SER A 387 35.23 -5.04 6.22
CA SER A 387 35.79 -6.38 6.06
C SER A 387 35.23 -7.05 4.80
N GLY A 388 36.11 -7.40 3.86
CA GLY A 388 35.72 -8.15 2.66
C GLY A 388 35.24 -9.58 2.92
N GLN A 389 35.34 -10.10 4.15
CA GLN A 389 34.79 -11.43 4.48
C GLN A 389 33.26 -11.45 4.57
N GLU A 390 32.64 -10.28 4.71
CA GLU A 390 31.17 -10.12 4.78
C GLU A 390 30.55 -9.83 3.40
N SER A 391 31.37 -9.76 2.34
CA SER A 391 30.88 -9.49 0.99
C SER A 391 30.18 -10.70 0.38
N THR A 392 28.99 -10.46 -0.18
CA THR A 392 28.25 -11.41 -1.02
C THR A 392 28.42 -11.06 -2.49
N TYR A 393 28.36 -12.08 -3.35
CA TYR A 393 28.58 -11.97 -4.81
C TYR A 393 27.36 -12.44 -5.61
N ASP A 394 26.21 -12.54 -4.94
CA ASP A 394 24.95 -12.90 -5.58
C ASP A 394 24.31 -11.64 -6.18
N THR A 395 23.66 -11.79 -7.33
CA THR A 395 22.89 -10.69 -7.92
C THR A 395 21.59 -10.54 -7.15
N THR A 396 21.48 -9.45 -6.41
CA THR A 396 20.29 -9.14 -5.63
C THR A 396 19.32 -8.25 -6.39
N HIS A 397 19.83 -7.33 -7.22
CA HIS A 397 19.03 -6.32 -7.91
C HIS A 397 19.50 -6.00 -9.33
N TYR A 398 18.55 -5.48 -10.12
CA TYR A 398 18.76 -4.80 -11.40
C TYR A 398 18.29 -3.35 -11.27
N ILE A 399 19.16 -2.41 -11.62
CA ILE A 399 18.93 -0.98 -11.39
C ILE A 399 18.60 -0.28 -12.71
N PHE A 400 17.40 0.29 -12.82
CA PHE A 400 16.94 1.08 -13.97
C PHE A 400 16.78 2.54 -13.55
N GLY A 401 17.62 3.43 -14.09
CA GLY A 401 17.74 4.79 -13.54
C GLY A 401 18.24 4.71 -12.09
N ASP A 402 17.40 5.11 -11.14
CA ASP A 402 17.65 4.86 -9.70
C ASP A 402 16.54 4.00 -9.04
N TYR A 403 15.78 3.23 -9.84
CA TYR A 403 14.87 2.21 -9.33
C TYR A 403 15.58 0.88 -9.12
N TRP A 404 15.46 0.33 -7.92
CA TRP A 404 16.06 -0.94 -7.52
C TRP A 404 15.03 -2.05 -7.62
N TYR A 405 15.11 -2.83 -8.71
CA TYR A 405 14.26 -3.99 -8.90
C TYR A 405 14.94 -5.26 -8.42
N THR A 406 14.21 -6.15 -7.77
CA THR A 406 14.73 -7.42 -7.26
C THR A 406 15.11 -8.39 -8.40
N GLU A 407 15.96 -9.38 -8.09
CA GLU A 407 16.47 -10.38 -9.06
C GLU A 407 15.36 -11.11 -9.86
N ASP A 408 14.19 -11.30 -9.23
CA ASP A 408 13.00 -11.93 -9.81
C ASP A 408 12.52 -11.25 -11.09
N LEU A 409 12.81 -9.95 -11.27
CA LEU A 409 12.55 -9.18 -12.48
C LEU A 409 13.07 -9.91 -13.73
N LYS A 410 14.30 -10.45 -13.67
CA LYS A 410 14.93 -11.18 -14.78
C LYS A 410 14.78 -12.69 -14.64
N SER A 411 15.04 -13.24 -13.45
CA SER A 411 15.07 -14.69 -13.24
C SER A 411 13.70 -15.33 -13.45
N GLU A 412 12.62 -14.63 -13.10
CA GLU A 412 11.23 -15.05 -13.30
C GLU A 412 10.53 -14.36 -14.49
N PHE A 413 11.25 -13.65 -15.36
CA PHE A 413 10.66 -12.97 -16.52
C PHE A 413 9.85 -13.92 -17.43
N SER A 414 10.40 -15.11 -17.70
CA SER A 414 9.76 -16.14 -18.52
C SER A 414 8.73 -16.99 -17.76
N SER A 415 8.42 -16.65 -16.50
CA SER A 415 7.50 -17.41 -15.66
C SER A 415 6.07 -17.39 -16.22
N VAL A 416 5.43 -18.56 -16.27
CA VAL A 416 4.03 -18.69 -16.70
C VAL A 416 3.04 -18.54 -15.54
N SER A 417 3.52 -18.58 -14.28
CA SER A 417 2.67 -18.45 -13.10
C SER A 417 2.20 -17.02 -12.87
N THR A 418 2.97 -16.05 -13.36
CA THR A 418 2.70 -14.62 -13.20
C THR A 418 3.19 -13.83 -14.42
N ASN A 419 2.57 -12.69 -14.68
CA ASN A 419 3.03 -11.71 -15.67
C ASN A 419 3.62 -10.46 -15.01
N ILE A 420 3.68 -10.41 -13.67
CA ILE A 420 4.10 -9.24 -12.90
C ILE A 420 5.52 -8.82 -13.26
N HIS A 421 6.50 -9.74 -13.21
CA HIS A 421 7.89 -9.42 -13.56
C HIS A 421 8.02 -8.88 -14.98
N ARG A 422 7.33 -9.49 -15.97
CA ARG A 422 7.31 -8.97 -17.35
C ARG A 422 6.77 -7.55 -17.45
N LYS A 423 5.70 -7.24 -16.72
CA LYS A 423 5.09 -5.90 -16.73
C LYS A 423 6.00 -4.88 -16.04
N ASN A 424 6.60 -5.24 -14.90
CA ASN A 424 7.56 -4.38 -14.20
C ASN A 424 8.80 -4.09 -15.06
N THR A 425 9.39 -5.09 -15.73
CA THR A 425 10.53 -4.87 -16.64
C THR A 425 10.16 -3.93 -17.78
N ARG A 426 9.04 -4.19 -18.44
CA ARG A 426 8.57 -3.39 -19.59
C ARG A 426 8.32 -1.94 -19.22
N LEU A 427 7.75 -1.73 -18.03
CA LEU A 427 7.55 -0.40 -17.44
C LEU A 427 8.89 0.26 -17.12
N ALA A 428 9.80 -0.44 -16.43
CA ALA A 428 11.11 0.10 -16.06
C ALA A 428 11.91 0.56 -17.29
N MET A 429 11.94 -0.25 -18.35
CA MET A 429 12.58 0.10 -19.62
C MET A 429 11.93 1.32 -20.29
N ALA A 430 10.60 1.38 -20.31
CA ALA A 430 9.88 2.51 -20.92
C ALA A 430 10.14 3.82 -20.16
N VAL A 431 10.06 3.79 -18.83
CA VAL A 431 10.31 4.98 -17.99
C VAL A 431 11.75 5.45 -18.15
N GLN A 432 12.72 4.53 -18.11
CA GLN A 432 14.14 4.86 -18.29
C GLN A 432 14.40 5.45 -19.68
N LEU A 433 13.87 4.85 -20.74
CA LEU A 433 14.00 5.37 -22.09
C LEU A 433 13.45 6.79 -22.21
N LEU A 434 12.21 7.02 -21.74
CA LEU A 434 11.57 8.33 -21.83
C LEU A 434 12.31 9.38 -21.00
N SER A 435 12.72 9.04 -19.78
CA SER A 435 13.44 9.96 -18.87
C SER A 435 14.84 10.31 -19.36
N ASP A 436 15.53 9.37 -20.02
CA ASP A 436 16.87 9.61 -20.58
C ASP A 436 16.81 10.31 -21.96
N SER A 437 15.67 10.23 -22.67
CA SER A 437 15.51 10.78 -24.03
C SER A 437 14.87 12.18 -24.06
N LEU A 438 13.98 12.47 -23.10
CA LEU A 438 13.14 13.67 -23.10
C LEU A 438 13.33 14.42 -21.78
N GLY A 439 13.37 15.76 -21.85
CA GLY A 439 13.24 16.60 -20.67
C GLY A 439 11.78 16.67 -20.18
N SER A 440 11.54 17.30 -19.03
CA SER A 440 10.21 17.42 -18.42
C SER A 440 9.16 17.96 -19.41
N ASP A 441 9.43 19.07 -20.10
CA ASP A 441 8.54 19.63 -21.12
C ASP A 441 8.21 18.61 -22.23
N GLY A 442 9.22 17.87 -22.71
CA GLY A 442 9.03 16.87 -23.78
C GLY A 442 8.18 15.68 -23.34
N ILE A 443 8.31 15.23 -22.09
CA ILE A 443 7.48 14.15 -21.53
C ILE A 443 6.02 14.62 -21.38
N ASN A 444 5.81 15.85 -20.90
CA ASN A 444 4.48 16.44 -20.75
C ASN A 444 3.82 16.68 -22.11
N ASP A 445 4.55 17.21 -23.09
CA ASP A 445 4.07 17.43 -24.46
C ASP A 445 3.68 16.10 -25.12
N LEU A 446 4.51 15.07 -24.99
CA LEU A 446 4.19 13.73 -25.50
C LEU A 446 2.91 13.19 -24.85
N TYR A 447 2.77 13.29 -23.53
CA TYR A 447 1.57 12.83 -22.86
C TYR A 447 0.33 13.64 -23.27
N HIS A 448 0.46 14.96 -23.41
CA HIS A 448 -0.62 15.85 -23.86
C HIS A 448 -1.10 15.50 -25.27
N ASP A 449 -0.19 15.22 -26.20
CA ASP A 449 -0.52 14.80 -27.55
C ASP A 449 -1.22 13.43 -27.56
N LEU A 450 -0.81 12.51 -26.70
CA LEU A 450 -1.40 11.16 -26.61
C LEU A 450 -2.83 11.17 -26.05
N ILE A 451 -3.11 11.95 -25.02
CA ILE A 451 -4.47 12.08 -24.47
C ILE A 451 -5.41 12.84 -25.41
N GLY A 452 -4.88 13.53 -26.43
CA GLY A 452 -5.69 14.14 -27.50
C GLY A 452 -6.17 13.15 -28.59
N LEU A 453 -5.82 11.86 -28.50
CA LEU A 453 -6.15 10.86 -29.52
C LEU A 453 -7.53 10.23 -29.32
N GLU A 454 -8.56 10.82 -29.91
CA GLU A 454 -9.91 10.24 -30.00
C GLU A 454 -10.00 9.13 -31.08
N ILE A 455 -9.38 7.98 -30.82
CA ILE A 455 -9.24 6.89 -31.81
C ILE A 455 -9.82 5.54 -31.36
N TYR A 456 -10.28 5.47 -30.10
CA TYR A 456 -10.71 4.24 -29.47
C TYR A 456 -12.21 4.07 -29.59
N ASN A 457 -12.63 3.13 -30.43
CA ASN A 457 -14.03 2.78 -30.60
C ASN A 457 -14.37 1.58 -29.71
N VAL A 458 -14.93 1.85 -28.54
CA VAL A 458 -15.21 0.90 -27.45
C VAL A 458 -16.70 0.80 -27.15
N GLN A 459 -17.10 -0.24 -26.40
CA GLN A 459 -18.48 -0.38 -25.94
C GLN A 459 -18.85 0.77 -25.00
N ASP A 460 -19.99 1.41 -25.25
CA ASP A 460 -20.54 2.41 -24.35
C ASP A 460 -21.05 1.72 -23.06
N TYR A 461 -20.63 2.25 -21.91
CA TYR A 461 -21.02 1.77 -20.59
C TYR A 461 -22.51 2.01 -20.31
N GLU A 462 -23.04 3.14 -20.75
CA GLU A 462 -24.45 3.52 -20.54
C GLU A 462 -25.37 3.00 -21.66
N GLY A 463 -24.78 2.72 -22.82
CA GLY A 463 -25.45 2.23 -24.02
C GLY A 463 -25.92 0.78 -23.95
N LEU A 464 -26.68 0.36 -24.96
CA LEU A 464 -27.08 -1.05 -25.11
C LEU A 464 -25.89 -1.92 -25.51
N PRO A 465 -25.87 -3.23 -25.20
CA PRO A 465 -24.83 -4.13 -25.68
C PRO A 465 -24.69 -4.08 -27.22
N GLY A 466 -23.50 -3.71 -27.69
CA GLY A 466 -23.16 -3.48 -29.10
C GLY A 466 -23.23 -2.01 -29.56
N GLU A 467 -23.70 -1.11 -28.70
CA GLU A 467 -23.57 0.34 -28.88
C GLU A 467 -22.14 0.77 -28.53
N MET A 468 -21.56 1.58 -29.40
CA MET A 468 -20.15 1.93 -29.31
C MET A 468 -19.97 3.44 -29.27
N ILE A 469 -18.93 3.88 -28.58
CA ILE A 469 -18.51 5.28 -28.46
C ILE A 469 -17.06 5.41 -28.91
N GLU A 470 -16.73 6.54 -29.54
CA GLU A 470 -15.37 6.93 -29.90
C GLU A 470 -14.85 7.86 -28.81
N ARG A 471 -13.68 7.53 -28.27
CA ARG A 471 -13.08 8.23 -27.13
C ARG A 471 -11.57 8.26 -27.22
N ASP A 472 -10.97 9.08 -26.37
CA ASP A 472 -9.55 9.05 -26.03
C ASP A 472 -9.27 8.14 -24.83
N HIS A 473 -7.99 8.00 -24.48
CA HIS A 473 -7.57 7.37 -23.24
C HIS A 473 -6.77 8.37 -22.42
N GLU A 474 -7.28 8.73 -21.24
CA GLU A 474 -6.65 9.69 -20.33
C GLU A 474 -6.52 9.11 -18.92
N ILE A 475 -5.46 9.48 -18.21
CA ILE A 475 -5.28 9.24 -16.77
C ILE A 475 -5.06 10.62 -16.11
N ARG A 476 -5.96 11.03 -15.21
CA ARG A 476 -5.95 12.41 -14.68
C ARG A 476 -5.85 12.49 -13.17
N TYR A 477 -6.43 11.54 -12.44
CA TYR A 477 -6.53 11.60 -10.98
C TYR A 477 -5.58 10.61 -10.31
N PHE A 478 -4.92 11.04 -9.25
CA PHE A 478 -3.99 10.22 -8.46
C PHE A 478 -4.29 10.39 -6.97
N ALA A 479 -4.57 9.29 -6.26
CA ALA A 479 -5.07 9.36 -4.90
C ALA A 479 -4.37 8.45 -3.89
N ILE A 480 -4.14 9.01 -2.71
CA ILE A 480 -3.47 8.36 -1.57
C ILE A 480 -4.32 8.54 -0.31
N ASP A 481 -4.43 7.48 0.49
CA ASP A 481 -5.07 7.50 1.80
C ASP A 481 -4.06 7.28 2.94
N ASN A 482 -4.55 7.44 4.17
CA ASN A 482 -3.79 7.25 5.41
C ASN A 482 -3.34 5.80 5.64
N ARG A 483 -4.00 4.82 5.03
CA ARG A 483 -3.66 3.39 5.16
C ARG A 483 -2.53 3.00 4.23
N LEU A 484 -2.54 3.51 3.00
CA LEU A 484 -1.48 3.35 1.99
C LEU A 484 -0.19 4.04 2.43
N TYR A 485 -0.31 5.18 3.12
CA TYR A 485 0.84 5.93 3.60
C TYR A 485 1.48 5.30 4.85
N PRO A 486 2.79 4.95 4.82
CA PRO A 486 3.49 4.42 5.98
C PRO A 486 3.89 5.53 6.96
N ARG A 487 3.44 5.45 8.21
CA ARG A 487 3.70 6.46 9.25
C ARG A 487 5.08 6.38 9.88
N ALA A 488 5.77 5.24 9.78
CA ALA A 488 7.00 4.92 10.52
C ALA A 488 6.82 5.03 12.06
N GLY A 489 7.94 5.05 12.79
CA GLY A 489 7.97 5.08 14.25
C GLY A 489 7.92 3.69 14.89
N ARG A 490 7.85 3.66 16.23
CA ARG A 490 7.84 2.41 17.01
C ARG A 490 6.47 1.75 17.05
N TYR A 491 6.42 0.42 17.00
CA TYR A 491 5.16 -0.34 17.03
C TYR A 491 4.38 -0.14 18.34
N THR A 492 5.08 -0.11 19.49
CA THR A 492 4.43 -0.07 20.81
C THR A 492 4.43 1.32 21.42
N GLN A 493 5.59 1.98 21.47
CA GLN A 493 5.71 3.28 22.13
C GLN A 493 4.96 4.39 21.39
N ASP A 494 4.95 4.34 20.05
CA ASP A 494 4.32 5.34 19.19
C ASP A 494 2.93 4.89 18.71
N TYR A 495 2.26 3.99 19.44
CA TYR A 495 0.93 3.48 19.08
C TYR A 495 -0.11 4.60 18.85
N SER A 496 -0.07 5.68 19.64
CA SER A 496 -0.97 6.82 19.44
C SER A 496 -0.71 7.58 18.13
N TYR A 497 0.48 7.47 17.56
CA TYR A 497 0.88 8.11 16.31
C TYR A 497 0.61 7.20 15.10
N ASN A 498 0.98 5.93 15.15
CA ASN A 498 0.89 4.99 14.01
C ASN A 498 -0.20 3.91 14.13
N GLN A 499 -0.96 3.88 15.23
CA GLN A 499 -2.01 2.89 15.50
C GLN A 499 -1.52 1.43 15.48
N GLY A 500 -0.23 1.21 15.74
CA GLY A 500 0.40 -0.12 15.69
C GLY A 500 0.67 -0.61 14.25
N GLN A 501 0.59 0.26 13.25
CA GLN A 501 0.85 -0.05 11.84
C GLN A 501 1.83 0.95 11.20
N PRO A 502 3.10 0.99 11.64
CA PRO A 502 4.09 1.93 11.11
C PRO A 502 4.32 1.82 9.59
N MET A 503 4.21 0.61 9.02
CA MET A 503 4.38 0.38 7.57
C MET A 503 3.10 0.60 6.74
N GLY A 504 1.94 0.80 7.37
CA GLY A 504 0.65 0.80 6.68
C GLY A 504 0.48 -0.43 5.77
N ILE A 505 -0.05 -0.23 4.56
CA ILE A 505 -0.04 -1.25 3.48
C ILE A 505 1.06 -1.03 2.43
N PHE A 506 1.97 -0.07 2.64
CA PHE A 506 3.00 0.36 1.68
C PHE A 506 3.85 -0.78 1.11
N GLY A 507 4.17 -1.79 1.95
CA GLY A 507 4.99 -2.91 1.52
C GLY A 507 4.39 -3.74 0.37
N ALA A 508 3.06 -3.77 0.23
CA ALA A 508 2.42 -4.52 -0.86
C ALA A 508 2.60 -3.87 -2.24
N PRO A 509 2.33 -2.56 -2.44
CA PRO A 509 2.75 -1.82 -3.64
C PRO A 509 4.21 -2.01 -3.99
N THR A 510 5.12 -1.90 -3.02
CA THR A 510 6.56 -2.03 -3.24
C THR A 510 6.94 -3.42 -3.77
N ILE A 511 6.62 -4.48 -3.04
CA ILE A 511 6.98 -5.84 -3.45
C ILE A 511 6.33 -6.23 -4.79
N LEU A 512 5.05 -5.91 -4.98
CA LEU A 512 4.34 -6.31 -6.21
C LEU A 512 4.74 -5.46 -7.43
N SER A 513 5.33 -4.28 -7.21
CA SER A 513 6.00 -3.50 -8.25
C SER A 513 7.41 -4.04 -8.59
N GLY A 514 7.88 -5.09 -7.88
CA GLY A 514 9.18 -5.70 -8.07
C GLY A 514 10.33 -4.92 -7.43
N GLN A 515 10.04 -4.00 -6.52
CA GLN A 515 11.03 -3.16 -5.83
C GLN A 515 11.20 -3.60 -4.38
N ASP A 516 12.34 -3.26 -3.78
CA ASP A 516 12.63 -3.58 -2.39
C ASP A 516 12.08 -2.50 -1.43
N ILE A 517 11.43 -2.95 -0.35
CA ILE A 517 10.98 -2.10 0.76
C ILE A 517 12.17 -1.44 1.44
N SER A 518 13.31 -2.14 1.54
CA SER A 518 14.52 -1.64 2.22
C SER A 518 15.07 -0.37 1.58
N THR A 519 14.81 -0.12 0.30
CA THR A 519 15.13 1.13 -0.39
C THR A 519 14.44 2.33 0.28
N TYR A 520 13.22 2.14 0.76
CA TYR A 520 12.37 3.22 1.26
C TYR A 520 12.30 3.27 2.79
N MET A 521 12.38 2.12 3.45
CA MET A 521 12.16 2.02 4.89
C MET A 521 12.95 0.86 5.49
N ASN A 522 13.52 1.08 6.67
CA ASN A 522 14.26 0.08 7.42
C ASN A 522 13.54 -0.33 8.70
N GLU A 523 13.57 -1.62 9.03
CA GLU A 523 13.10 -2.16 10.30
C GLU A 523 14.28 -2.38 11.26
N VAL A 524 14.24 -1.69 12.40
CA VAL A 524 15.26 -1.75 13.46
C VAL A 524 14.65 -2.39 14.70
N TYR A 525 15.29 -3.44 15.20
CA TYR A 525 14.87 -4.11 16.42
C TYR A 525 15.61 -3.50 17.61
N GLU A 526 14.85 -2.84 18.49
CA GLU A 526 15.38 -2.29 19.74
C GLU A 526 15.39 -3.41 20.78
N THR A 527 16.59 -3.87 21.14
CA THR A 527 16.77 -5.05 22.00
C THR A 527 17.61 -4.73 23.24
N THR A 528 17.45 -5.51 24.30
CA THR A 528 18.31 -5.47 25.48
C THR A 528 18.90 -6.84 25.80
N ARG A 529 20.20 -6.86 26.12
CA ARG A 529 20.92 -8.04 26.62
C ARG A 529 21.73 -7.66 27.85
N GLY A 530 21.48 -8.32 28.99
CA GLY A 530 22.15 -8.00 30.26
C GLY A 530 21.94 -6.54 30.73
N GLY A 531 20.85 -5.90 30.31
CA GLY A 531 20.56 -4.49 30.58
C GLY A 531 21.28 -3.49 29.69
N ILE A 532 21.97 -3.94 28.62
CA ILE A 532 22.59 -3.07 27.62
C ILE A 532 21.67 -3.02 26.38
N PRO A 533 21.18 -1.82 25.99
CA PRO A 533 20.40 -1.65 24.78
C PRO A 533 21.26 -1.77 23.52
N GLN A 534 20.71 -2.42 22.50
CA GLN A 534 21.32 -2.68 21.20
C GLN A 534 20.25 -2.56 20.11
N GLU A 535 20.59 -1.89 19.01
CA GLU A 535 19.79 -1.89 17.79
C GLU A 535 20.35 -2.96 16.84
N LEU A 536 19.48 -3.87 16.39
CA LEU A 536 19.85 -4.99 15.55
C LEU A 536 18.92 -5.07 14.34
N THR A 537 19.42 -5.63 13.24
CA THR A 537 18.56 -6.03 12.11
C THR A 537 17.78 -7.28 12.45
N ARG A 538 16.72 -7.57 11.69
CA ARG A 538 15.93 -8.80 11.85
C ARG A 538 16.79 -10.06 11.82
N GLU A 539 17.70 -10.15 10.85
CA GLU A 539 18.59 -11.31 10.68
C GLU A 539 19.52 -11.48 11.88
N GLN A 540 20.08 -10.38 12.40
CA GLN A 540 20.92 -10.41 13.58
C GLN A 540 20.15 -10.83 14.84
N VAL A 541 18.88 -10.45 14.97
CA VAL A 541 18.01 -10.90 16.06
C VAL A 541 17.73 -12.40 15.95
N ASP A 542 17.38 -12.90 14.76
CA ASP A 542 17.09 -14.32 14.53
C ASP A 542 18.32 -15.19 14.81
N ASP A 543 19.51 -14.76 14.37
CA ASP A 543 20.78 -15.42 14.66
C ASP A 543 21.10 -15.39 16.17
N ALA A 544 21.00 -14.22 16.80
CA ALA A 544 21.27 -14.06 18.22
C ALA A 544 20.30 -14.86 19.10
N MET A 545 19.03 -14.96 18.73
CA MET A 545 18.03 -15.79 19.41
C MET A 545 18.31 -17.29 19.20
N THR A 546 18.76 -17.67 18.01
CA THR A 546 19.15 -19.06 17.71
C THR A 546 20.36 -19.48 18.54
N ASP A 547 21.37 -18.62 18.62
CA ASP A 547 22.55 -18.84 19.45
C ASP A 547 22.19 -18.92 20.94
N ASP A 548 21.33 -18.01 21.44
CA ASP A 548 20.85 -18.04 22.82
C ASP A 548 20.14 -19.37 23.14
N PHE A 549 19.34 -19.88 22.21
CA PHE A 549 18.67 -21.16 22.37
C PHE A 549 19.65 -22.34 22.40
N LEU A 550 20.69 -22.32 21.57
CA LEU A 550 21.73 -23.35 21.54
C LEU A 550 22.58 -23.34 22.82
N ASP A 551 22.95 -22.16 23.31
CA ASP A 551 23.73 -21.98 24.53
C ASP A 551 22.94 -22.40 25.79
N GLN A 552 21.65 -22.10 25.84
CA GLN A 552 20.76 -22.61 26.89
C GLN A 552 20.67 -24.14 26.87
N GLN A 553 20.62 -24.78 25.68
CA GLN A 553 20.67 -26.25 25.59
C GLN A 553 22.03 -26.83 26.03
N ALA A 554 23.12 -26.09 25.80
CA ALA A 554 24.45 -26.46 26.26
C ALA A 554 24.64 -26.29 27.78
N GLY A 555 23.66 -25.69 28.48
CA GLY A 555 23.68 -25.45 29.92
C GLY A 555 24.58 -24.27 30.31
N LEU A 556 24.85 -23.36 29.37
CA LEU A 556 25.54 -22.10 29.65
C LEU A 556 24.57 -21.12 30.34
N ASP A 557 25.10 -20.37 31.29
CA ASP A 557 24.37 -19.28 31.96
C ASP A 557 24.50 -18.04 31.07
N ILE A 558 23.40 -17.66 30.40
CA ILE A 558 23.36 -16.53 29.47
C ILE A 558 22.21 -15.58 29.85
N ASP A 559 22.42 -14.29 29.58
CA ASP A 559 21.33 -13.31 29.58
C ASP A 559 20.68 -13.33 28.19
N PRO A 560 19.43 -13.82 28.05
CA PRO A 560 18.79 -13.93 26.74
C PRO A 560 18.51 -12.54 26.16
N LEU A 561 18.62 -12.42 24.84
CA LEU A 561 18.18 -11.24 24.10
C LEU A 561 16.68 -11.01 24.32
N GLN A 562 16.30 -9.78 24.68
CA GLN A 562 14.92 -9.35 24.79
C GLN A 562 14.65 -8.28 23.74
N VAL A 563 13.58 -8.43 22.97
CA VAL A 563 13.10 -7.38 22.05
C VAL A 563 12.17 -6.46 22.85
N GLU A 564 12.53 -5.18 22.94
CA GLU A 564 11.74 -4.18 23.65
C GLU A 564 10.67 -3.57 22.73
N ASP A 565 11.08 -3.16 21.52
CA ASP A 565 10.18 -2.65 20.49
C ASP A 565 10.79 -2.90 19.10
N VAL A 566 9.98 -2.69 18.08
CA VAL A 566 10.44 -2.62 16.68
C VAL A 566 10.18 -1.20 16.20
N ARG A 567 11.21 -0.57 15.64
CA ARG A 567 11.13 0.76 15.05
C ARG A 567 11.22 0.64 13.54
N VAL A 568 10.43 1.46 12.87
CA VAL A 568 10.50 1.62 11.42
C VAL A 568 10.99 3.03 11.15
N ASP A 569 12.00 3.16 10.30
CA ASP A 569 12.59 4.43 9.90
C ASP A 569 12.44 4.64 8.39
N HIS A 570 12.06 5.84 7.96
CA HIS A 570 12.04 6.21 6.53
C HIS A 570 13.45 6.53 6.03
N ASN A 571 13.75 6.11 4.80
CA ASN A 571 14.96 6.51 4.08
C ASN A 571 14.71 7.78 3.26
N SER A 572 15.77 8.37 2.70
CA SER A 572 15.68 9.55 1.83
C SER A 572 14.77 9.31 0.62
N ALA A 573 14.95 8.18 -0.06
CA ALA A 573 14.23 7.79 -1.28
C ALA A 573 12.71 7.69 -1.09
N PHE A 574 12.22 7.43 0.13
CA PHE A 574 10.77 7.41 0.41
C PHE A 574 10.12 8.77 0.15
N PHE A 575 10.77 9.86 0.52
CA PHE A 575 10.23 11.21 0.34
C PHE A 575 10.31 11.72 -1.10
N ASP A 576 10.99 10.99 -1.98
CA ASP A 576 10.95 11.25 -3.42
C ASP A 576 9.73 10.60 -4.08
N THR A 577 9.16 9.55 -3.50
CA THR A 577 7.99 8.89 -4.08
C THR A 577 6.78 9.83 -4.24
N MET A 578 6.00 9.64 -5.30
CA MET A 578 4.75 10.34 -5.54
C MET A 578 3.73 10.05 -4.44
N LEU A 579 3.77 8.88 -3.81
CA LEU A 579 3.01 8.60 -2.59
C LEU A 579 3.35 9.58 -1.46
N SER A 580 4.63 9.85 -1.20
CA SER A 580 5.05 10.77 -0.15
C SER A 580 4.77 12.23 -0.51
N ARG A 581 5.14 12.64 -1.72
CA ARG A 581 4.93 14.00 -2.23
C ARG A 581 3.44 14.35 -2.32
N ALA A 582 2.59 13.44 -2.78
CA ALA A 582 1.15 13.65 -2.85
C ALA A 582 0.48 13.70 -1.48
N TYR A 583 1.00 12.95 -0.50
CA TYR A 583 0.33 12.86 0.79
C TYR A 583 0.85 13.89 1.80
N VAL A 584 2.15 13.99 2.06
CA VAL A 584 2.71 14.94 3.04
C VAL A 584 3.51 16.07 2.41
N GLY A 585 4.08 15.85 1.23
CA GLY A 585 4.82 16.85 0.46
C GLY A 585 6.32 16.89 0.69
N TYR A 586 6.78 16.62 1.91
CA TYR A 586 8.21 16.73 2.24
C TYR A 586 8.57 15.90 3.48
N GLY A 587 9.83 15.47 3.55
CA GLY A 587 10.49 14.99 4.76
C GLY A 587 11.70 15.84 5.11
N ALA A 588 12.42 15.48 6.16
CA ALA A 588 13.66 16.18 6.53
C ALA A 588 14.75 16.09 5.45
N SER A 589 14.90 14.92 4.80
CA SER A 589 15.83 14.74 3.68
C SER A 589 15.53 15.72 2.54
N SER A 590 14.25 15.91 2.20
CA SER A 590 13.80 16.84 1.16
C SER A 590 14.17 18.31 1.48
N LEU A 591 14.28 18.66 2.76
CA LEU A 591 14.70 20.00 3.21
C LEU A 591 16.25 20.13 3.27
N GLY A 592 16.99 19.05 3.03
CA GLY A 592 18.44 18.99 3.17
C GLY A 592 18.91 19.13 4.62
N VAL A 593 18.06 18.73 5.57
CA VAL A 593 18.37 18.72 7.00
C VAL A 593 18.88 17.34 7.38
N SER A 594 19.87 17.27 8.30
CA SER A 594 20.40 16.00 8.77
C SER A 594 19.31 15.18 9.46
N THR A 595 19.19 13.91 9.08
CA THR A 595 18.13 13.01 9.49
C THR A 595 18.48 12.14 10.71
N ASP A 596 19.65 12.35 11.34
CA ASP A 596 20.24 11.45 12.34
C ASP A 596 19.94 9.98 12.01
N SER A 597 19.07 9.32 12.80
CA SER A 597 18.68 7.91 12.63
C SER A 597 17.23 7.69 12.15
N SER A 598 16.41 8.74 12.02
CA SER A 598 15.02 8.61 11.58
C SER A 598 14.68 9.84 10.75
N ASN A 599 14.43 9.71 9.45
CA ASN A 599 14.05 10.83 8.59
C ASN A 599 12.63 11.31 8.92
N PRO A 600 12.43 12.38 9.73
CA PRO A 600 11.09 12.73 10.18
C PRO A 600 10.23 13.35 9.08
N GLN A 601 8.92 13.38 9.34
CA GLN A 601 7.89 13.95 8.48
C GLN A 601 6.96 14.90 9.23
N PRO A 602 6.29 15.85 8.55
CA PRO A 602 5.27 16.69 9.13
C PRO A 602 4.00 15.90 9.51
N SER A 603 3.02 16.59 10.08
CA SER A 603 1.69 16.01 10.33
C SER A 603 1.03 15.55 9.02
N GLN A 604 0.33 14.41 9.06
CA GLN A 604 -0.42 13.92 7.89
C GLN A 604 -1.70 14.71 7.62
N HIS A 605 -2.29 15.21 8.70
CA HIS A 605 -3.56 15.93 8.72
C HIS A 605 -3.41 17.21 9.52
N PHE A 606 -4.25 18.19 9.20
CA PHE A 606 -4.38 19.36 10.05
C PHE A 606 -4.85 18.96 11.47
N GLY A 607 -4.22 19.55 12.48
CA GLY A 607 -4.53 19.26 13.89
C GLY A 607 -3.95 17.96 14.43
N GLN A 608 -3.20 17.19 13.63
CA GLN A 608 -2.38 16.06 14.11
C GLN A 608 -0.92 16.46 14.26
N SER A 609 -0.11 15.60 14.87
CA SER A 609 1.34 15.78 14.97
C SER A 609 2.07 14.97 13.89
N GLY A 610 3.21 15.49 13.43
CA GLY A 610 4.21 14.75 12.65
C GLY A 610 5.00 13.76 13.52
N THR A 611 6.18 13.35 13.04
CA THR A 611 7.03 12.35 13.72
C THR A 611 7.28 12.76 15.19
N PRO A 612 6.91 11.92 16.17
CA PRO A 612 7.05 12.22 17.60
C PRO A 612 8.49 12.57 17.99
N GLY A 613 8.69 13.63 18.77
CA GLY A 613 10.00 14.01 19.28
C GLY A 613 10.93 14.67 18.25
N SER A 614 10.47 14.87 17.01
CA SER A 614 11.23 15.56 15.97
C SER A 614 10.87 17.06 15.86
N TYR A 615 11.72 17.84 15.19
CA TYR A 615 11.42 19.24 14.86
C TYR A 615 10.26 19.39 13.85
N LEU A 616 9.89 18.32 13.13
CA LEU A 616 8.70 18.31 12.25
C LEU A 616 7.41 17.88 12.96
N GLN A 617 7.44 17.60 14.28
CA GLN A 617 6.27 17.16 15.03
C GLN A 617 5.09 18.13 14.94
N GLN A 618 5.34 19.44 14.80
CA GLN A 618 4.30 20.48 14.69
C GLN A 618 4.19 21.05 13.27
N ALA A 619 4.95 20.51 12.30
CA ALA A 619 4.95 21.00 10.94
C ALA A 619 3.69 20.53 10.20
N LEU A 620 3.18 21.36 9.29
CA LEU A 620 1.98 21.09 8.50
C LEU A 620 2.33 20.41 7.16
N PRO A 621 1.47 19.53 6.63
CA PRO A 621 1.71 18.90 5.34
C PRO A 621 1.54 19.90 4.20
N MET A 622 2.30 19.72 3.12
CA MET A 622 2.16 20.49 1.88
C MET A 622 2.03 19.53 0.69
N PRO A 623 0.90 18.82 0.55
CA PRO A 623 0.73 17.82 -0.50
C PRO A 623 0.89 18.43 -1.89
N GLY A 624 1.74 17.84 -2.73
CA GLY A 624 2.09 18.42 -4.03
C GLY A 624 3.12 19.55 -3.97
N ALA A 625 3.90 19.65 -2.88
CA ALA A 625 4.99 20.61 -2.82
C ALA A 625 6.05 20.34 -3.89
N MET A 626 6.53 21.41 -4.52
CA MET A 626 7.48 21.41 -5.64
C MET A 626 7.00 20.58 -6.84
N MET A 627 5.67 20.59 -7.08
CA MET A 627 5.03 19.93 -8.21
C MET A 627 4.11 20.90 -8.93
N ASN A 628 4.35 21.09 -10.23
CA ASN A 628 3.62 22.02 -11.10
C ASN A 628 2.56 21.36 -11.98
N HIS A 629 2.68 20.06 -12.28
CA HIS A 629 1.72 19.33 -13.10
C HIS A 629 0.67 18.59 -12.26
N PHE A 630 0.99 18.20 -11.02
CA PHE A 630 0.06 17.54 -10.11
C PHE A 630 -0.22 18.39 -8.87
N VAL A 631 -1.48 18.77 -8.67
CA VAL A 631 -1.89 19.60 -7.54
C VAL A 631 -3.10 19.04 -6.81
N ILE A 632 -3.18 19.29 -5.50
CA ILE A 632 -4.29 18.85 -4.67
C ILE A 632 -5.61 19.46 -5.15
N ALA A 633 -6.60 18.59 -5.38
CA ALA A 633 -7.86 18.97 -6.05
C ALA A 633 -9.08 18.79 -5.13
N ASN A 634 -9.06 17.82 -4.22
CA ASN A 634 -10.21 17.48 -3.38
C ASN A 634 -10.35 18.30 -2.08
N TRP A 635 -9.67 19.45 -2.00
CA TRP A 635 -9.74 20.35 -0.85
C TRP A 635 -10.64 21.57 -1.08
N TYR A 636 -10.81 21.99 -2.33
CA TYR A 636 -11.72 23.08 -2.70
C TYR A 636 -13.17 22.77 -2.31
N ASN A 637 -13.85 23.73 -1.69
CA ASN A 637 -15.27 23.62 -1.38
C ASN A 637 -16.01 24.95 -1.52
N GLU A 638 -17.13 24.94 -2.24
CA GLU A 638 -17.97 26.14 -2.43
C GLU A 638 -18.84 26.46 -1.21
N ASP A 639 -19.06 25.49 -0.31
CA ASP A 639 -19.86 25.70 0.89
C ASP A 639 -19.07 26.48 1.94
N SER A 640 -19.30 27.79 1.99
CA SER A 640 -18.74 28.71 3.00
C SER A 640 -19.00 28.33 4.48
N ASN A 641 -19.85 27.35 4.77
CA ASN A 641 -20.05 26.82 6.12
C ASN A 641 -19.04 25.73 6.50
N LEU A 642 -18.36 25.14 5.52
CA LEU A 642 -17.25 24.23 5.73
C LEU A 642 -15.98 25.05 5.84
N SER A 643 -15.20 24.74 6.87
CA SER A 643 -13.91 25.38 7.13
C SER A 643 -12.77 24.41 6.87
N PHE A 644 -11.56 24.95 6.75
CA PHE A 644 -10.28 24.25 6.73
C PHE A 644 -10.17 23.02 7.65
N GLY A 645 -10.78 23.06 8.85
CA GLY A 645 -10.75 21.94 9.81
C GLY A 645 -11.64 20.75 9.46
N GLN A 646 -12.54 20.90 8.48
CA GLN A 646 -13.49 19.88 8.00
C GLN A 646 -13.10 19.31 6.64
N THR A 647 -12.01 19.81 6.04
CA THR A 647 -11.47 19.33 4.77
C THR A 647 -11.06 17.87 4.89
N ASN A 648 -11.38 17.08 3.85
CA ASN A 648 -10.95 15.70 3.79
C ASN A 648 -9.44 15.62 3.56
N THR A 649 -8.70 15.47 4.65
CA THR A 649 -7.26 15.25 4.60
C THR A 649 -6.91 13.77 4.72
N LEU A 650 -7.88 12.89 5.00
CA LEU A 650 -7.71 11.43 5.12
C LEU A 650 -7.33 10.80 3.79
N VAL A 651 -8.02 11.22 2.72
CA VAL A 651 -7.73 10.87 1.33
C VAL A 651 -7.39 12.15 0.57
N LYS A 652 -6.26 12.14 -0.14
CA LYS A 652 -5.79 13.27 -0.93
C LYS A 652 -5.77 12.86 -2.39
N ILE A 653 -6.45 13.63 -3.23
CA ILE A 653 -6.51 13.41 -4.67
C ILE A 653 -5.79 14.56 -5.36
N LEU A 654 -4.72 14.23 -6.06
CA LEU A 654 -4.06 15.14 -6.99
C LEU A 654 -4.71 15.03 -8.37
N LYS A 655 -4.79 16.15 -9.07
CA LYS A 655 -5.20 16.25 -10.46
C LYS A 655 -4.02 16.66 -11.32
N TYR A 656 -3.84 15.97 -12.44
CA TYR A 656 -2.85 16.29 -13.47
C TYR A 656 -3.30 17.48 -14.34
N TYR A 657 -2.35 18.33 -14.70
CA TYR A 657 -2.48 19.38 -15.72
C TYR A 657 -1.21 19.37 -16.57
N SER A 658 -1.37 19.47 -17.90
CA SER A 658 -0.25 19.80 -18.78
C SER A 658 0.41 21.11 -18.35
N GLY A 659 -0.41 22.08 -17.91
CA GLY A 659 0.03 23.38 -17.46
C GLY A 659 -0.17 24.46 -18.52
N ALA A 660 0.09 25.70 -18.12
CA ALA A 660 0.13 26.86 -19.00
C ALA A 660 1.31 27.76 -18.63
N GLU A 661 2.02 28.28 -19.63
CA GLU A 661 3.13 29.20 -19.39
C GLU A 661 2.63 30.51 -18.77
N VAL A 662 3.09 30.79 -17.56
CA VAL A 662 2.96 32.09 -16.89
C VAL A 662 4.32 32.79 -16.97
N SER A 663 4.32 33.99 -17.53
CA SER A 663 5.55 34.79 -17.67
C SER A 663 5.37 36.20 -17.15
N GLY A 664 6.49 36.80 -16.76
CA GLY A 664 6.52 38.14 -16.17
C GLY A 664 7.89 38.80 -16.25
N GLN A 665 7.98 40.03 -15.76
CA GLN A 665 9.24 40.78 -15.69
C GLN A 665 9.38 41.46 -14.32
N VAL A 666 10.53 41.27 -13.68
CA VAL A 666 10.88 41.93 -12.42
C VAL A 666 11.65 43.21 -12.73
N THR A 667 11.13 44.34 -12.23
CA THR A 667 11.74 45.65 -12.42
C THR A 667 11.81 46.41 -11.11
N MET A 668 12.81 47.29 -10.98
CA MET A 668 12.92 48.25 -9.89
C MET A 668 11.77 49.27 -9.95
N SER A 669 11.11 49.50 -8.82
CA SER A 669 9.93 50.39 -8.75
C SER A 669 10.22 51.87 -9.05
N ASP A 670 11.47 52.32 -8.93
CA ASP A 670 11.87 53.72 -9.01
C ASP A 670 12.33 54.15 -10.42
N ASN A 671 13.02 53.27 -11.15
CA ASN A 671 13.57 53.56 -12.48
C ASN A 671 13.09 52.59 -13.58
N GLY A 672 12.39 51.50 -13.23
CA GLY A 672 11.94 50.48 -14.17
C GLY A 672 13.06 49.64 -14.76
N GLU A 673 14.28 49.69 -14.20
CA GLU A 673 15.39 48.84 -14.64
C GLU A 673 15.11 47.38 -14.30
N ALA A 674 15.47 46.50 -15.24
CA ALA A 674 15.38 45.07 -15.07
C ALA A 674 16.25 44.58 -13.91
N LEU A 675 15.73 43.64 -13.13
CA LEU A 675 16.45 43.00 -12.05
C LEU A 675 16.79 41.55 -12.42
N PRO A 676 18.06 41.26 -12.78
CA PRO A 676 18.49 39.91 -13.09
C PRO A 676 18.77 39.09 -11.84
N GLY A 677 18.66 37.76 -11.94
CA GLY A 677 19.01 36.82 -10.87
C GLY A 677 18.09 36.90 -9.65
N VAL A 678 16.89 37.45 -9.80
CA VAL A 678 15.84 37.43 -8.78
C VAL A 678 15.20 36.04 -8.80
N ARG A 679 15.05 35.42 -7.63
CA ARG A 679 14.36 34.13 -7.52
C ARG A 679 12.87 34.34 -7.34
N LEU A 680 12.08 33.69 -8.18
CA LEU A 680 10.63 33.72 -8.16
C LEU A 680 10.17 32.39 -7.56
N LEU A 681 9.50 32.43 -6.41
CA LEU A 681 8.78 31.27 -5.86
C LEU A 681 7.35 31.32 -6.37
N ILE A 682 6.90 30.23 -6.96
CA ILE A 682 5.54 30.07 -7.45
C ILE A 682 4.79 29.17 -6.48
N GLU A 683 3.63 29.64 -6.01
CA GLU A 683 2.78 28.93 -5.06
C GLU A 683 1.35 28.88 -5.61
N ARG A 684 0.67 27.75 -5.41
CA ARG A 684 -0.75 27.59 -5.71
C ARG A 684 -1.54 27.48 -4.41
N ASP A 685 -2.69 28.11 -4.38
CA ASP A 685 -3.64 27.94 -3.29
C ASP A 685 -4.30 26.55 -3.36
N ALA A 686 -4.16 25.74 -2.30
CA ALA A 686 -4.69 24.39 -2.21
C ALA A 686 -6.23 24.33 -2.19
N PHE A 687 -6.86 25.43 -1.78
CA PHE A 687 -8.31 25.62 -1.77
C PHE A 687 -8.81 26.37 -3.00
N SER A 688 -7.97 26.54 -4.04
CA SER A 688 -8.43 27.23 -5.25
C SER A 688 -9.31 26.33 -6.11
N GLY A 689 -10.49 26.84 -6.48
CA GLY A 689 -11.27 26.30 -7.58
C GLY A 689 -10.64 26.56 -8.96
N GLU A 690 -11.17 25.88 -9.97
CA GLU A 690 -10.78 26.02 -11.39
C GLU A 690 -11.73 26.94 -12.19
N GLY A 691 -12.81 27.40 -11.56
CA GLY A 691 -13.80 28.26 -12.19
C GLY A 691 -13.27 29.68 -12.48
N SER A 692 -14.10 30.47 -13.16
CA SER A 692 -13.79 31.89 -13.40
C SER A 692 -13.74 32.74 -12.12
N GLU A 693 -14.38 32.27 -11.06
CA GLU A 693 -14.35 32.86 -9.72
C GLU A 693 -13.99 31.77 -8.73
N ASP A 694 -13.18 32.13 -7.73
CA ASP A 694 -12.83 31.28 -6.59
C ASP A 694 -13.84 31.56 -5.48
N LEU A 695 -14.70 30.58 -5.17
CA LEU A 695 -15.79 30.73 -4.21
C LEU A 695 -15.42 30.25 -2.79
N ASP A 696 -14.26 29.60 -2.66
CA ASP A 696 -13.72 29.20 -1.37
C ASP A 696 -13.02 30.39 -0.72
N ASN A 697 -13.26 30.59 0.59
CA ASN A 697 -12.64 31.68 1.35
C ASN A 697 -11.37 31.23 2.08
N ASP A 698 -11.14 29.92 2.19
CA ASP A 698 -9.94 29.39 2.79
C ASP A 698 -8.74 29.57 1.86
N THR A 699 -7.54 29.59 2.43
CA THR A 699 -6.32 29.78 1.64
C THR A 699 -5.16 29.05 2.30
N TYR A 700 -4.49 28.21 1.52
CA TYR A 700 -3.31 27.48 1.96
C TYR A 700 -2.32 27.37 0.80
N TRP A 701 -1.26 28.18 0.85
CA TRP A 701 -0.30 28.29 -0.24
C TRP A 701 0.70 27.14 -0.21
N ILE A 702 0.75 26.37 -1.30
CA ILE A 702 1.71 25.29 -1.50
C ILE A 702 2.70 25.73 -2.57
N PRO A 703 4.01 25.72 -2.30
CA PRO A 703 5.01 25.99 -3.32
C PRO A 703 4.98 24.89 -4.37
N ILE A 704 4.81 25.26 -5.64
CA ILE A 704 4.74 24.33 -6.78
C ILE A 704 6.01 24.33 -7.63
N GLY A 705 6.87 25.33 -7.43
CA GLY A 705 8.17 25.41 -8.09
C GLY A 705 8.80 26.79 -7.92
N TYR A 706 9.96 26.96 -8.55
CA TYR A 706 10.64 28.24 -8.60
C TYR A 706 11.35 28.42 -9.94
N THR A 707 11.59 29.67 -10.32
CA THR A 707 12.37 30.04 -11.50
C THR A 707 13.21 31.28 -11.17
N ASP A 708 14.27 31.51 -11.94
CA ASP A 708 15.14 32.67 -11.74
C ASP A 708 15.00 33.63 -12.93
N ALA A 709 14.96 34.94 -12.65
CA ALA A 709 14.83 35.96 -13.68
C ALA A 709 16.12 36.08 -14.51
N ASP A 710 15.98 36.17 -15.84
CA ASP A 710 17.07 36.30 -16.80
C ASP A 710 17.78 37.67 -16.74
N GLU A 711 18.72 37.93 -17.66
CA GLU A 711 19.45 39.20 -17.72
C GLU A 711 18.54 40.44 -17.95
N ASP A 712 17.39 40.24 -18.60
CA ASP A 712 16.35 41.24 -18.84
C ASP A 712 15.32 41.30 -17.68
N GLY A 713 15.52 40.54 -16.61
CA GLY A 713 14.61 40.41 -15.50
C GLY A 713 13.32 39.65 -15.84
N LYS A 714 13.25 38.96 -16.98
CA LYS A 714 12.10 38.17 -17.42
C LYS A 714 12.17 36.77 -16.83
N TRP A 715 11.01 36.16 -16.65
CA TRP A 715 10.88 34.80 -16.18
C TRP A 715 9.65 34.14 -16.81
N SER A 716 9.70 32.82 -16.95
CA SER A 716 8.58 31.97 -17.33
C SER A 716 8.53 30.74 -16.42
N PHE A 717 7.34 30.22 -16.22
CA PHE A 717 7.07 29.02 -15.44
C PHE A 717 5.77 28.38 -15.92
N GLU A 718 5.76 27.07 -16.10
CA GLU A 718 4.55 26.33 -16.43
C GLU A 718 3.73 26.06 -15.16
N ALA A 719 2.54 26.68 -15.08
CA ALA A 719 1.68 26.62 -13.90
C ALA A 719 0.35 25.90 -14.21
N PRO A 720 -0.21 25.17 -13.24
CA PRO A 720 -1.51 24.53 -13.36
C PRO A 720 -2.64 25.55 -13.18
N ALA A 721 -3.88 25.15 -13.45
CA ALA A 721 -5.05 25.99 -13.25
C ALA A 721 -5.27 26.33 -11.76
N GLY A 722 -5.74 27.54 -11.48
CA GLY A 722 -6.09 28.02 -10.15
C GLY A 722 -5.43 29.35 -9.78
N LYS A 723 -5.53 29.71 -8.50
CA LYS A 723 -5.01 30.94 -7.94
C LYS A 723 -3.53 30.81 -7.63
N ILE A 724 -2.72 31.52 -8.41
CA ILE A 724 -1.25 31.50 -8.33
C ILE A 724 -0.74 32.75 -7.60
N ARG A 725 0.22 32.55 -6.69
CA ARG A 725 1.01 33.61 -6.06
C ARG A 725 2.45 33.48 -6.51
N VAL A 726 3.04 34.61 -6.89
CA VAL A 726 4.45 34.70 -7.26
C VAL A 726 5.15 35.65 -6.30
N SER A 727 6.15 35.13 -5.59
CA SER A 727 6.93 35.86 -4.60
C SER A 727 8.37 36.03 -5.11
N ALA A 728 8.82 37.28 -5.23
CA ALA A 728 10.15 37.61 -5.73
C ALA A 728 11.14 37.83 -4.56
N PHE A 729 12.26 37.11 -4.59
CA PHE A 729 13.31 37.15 -3.57
C PHE A 729 14.62 37.64 -4.17
N THR A 730 15.21 38.64 -3.50
CA THR A 730 16.52 39.20 -3.87
C THR A 730 17.52 39.00 -2.74
N GLY A 731 18.77 38.70 -3.06
CA GLY A 731 19.85 38.56 -2.08
C GLY A 731 20.61 37.25 -2.24
N THR A 732 21.50 36.97 -1.29
CA THR A 732 22.27 35.73 -1.28
C THR A 732 21.49 34.67 -0.49
N LEU A 733 21.11 33.59 -1.16
CA LEU A 733 20.45 32.46 -0.53
C LEU A 733 21.43 31.75 0.41
N ASN A 734 21.06 31.60 1.70
CA ASN A 734 21.87 30.90 2.69
C ASN A 734 21.08 29.69 3.22
N PHE A 735 21.31 28.53 2.61
CA PHE A 735 20.66 27.29 3.02
C PHE A 735 21.02 26.84 4.44
N THR A 736 22.22 27.14 4.93
CA THR A 736 22.64 26.75 6.28
C THR A 736 21.77 27.43 7.32
N ALA A 737 21.62 28.75 7.24
CA ALA A 737 20.78 29.48 8.19
C ALA A 737 19.30 29.04 8.13
N ALA A 738 18.78 28.72 6.94
CA ALA A 738 17.41 28.23 6.79
C ALA A 738 17.23 26.82 7.38
N ARG A 739 18.20 25.92 7.19
CA ARG A 739 18.18 24.57 7.75
C ARG A 739 18.32 24.60 9.28
N ASP A 740 19.20 25.45 9.80
CA ASP A 740 19.37 25.66 11.23
C ASP A 740 18.04 26.12 11.86
N ALA A 741 17.35 27.09 11.23
CA ALA A 741 16.04 27.59 11.67
C ALA A 741 14.97 26.49 11.75
N VAL A 742 14.98 25.55 10.81
CA VAL A 742 14.06 24.39 10.84
C VAL A 742 14.38 23.46 12.01
N THR A 743 15.67 23.22 12.29
CA THR A 743 16.08 22.32 13.38
C THR A 743 15.91 22.92 14.77
N ASP A 744 16.16 24.21 14.94
CA ASP A 744 16.11 24.90 16.23
C ASP A 744 14.75 25.53 16.54
N GLY A 745 13.88 25.65 15.54
CA GLY A 745 12.55 26.25 15.63
C GLY A 745 12.57 27.78 15.78
N SER A 746 13.61 28.47 15.28
CA SER A 746 13.82 29.93 15.41
C SER A 746 13.19 30.81 14.34
#